data_AF-A0A3Q7F1M8-F1
#
_entry.id   AF-A0A3Q7F1M8-F1
#
_cell.length_a   1.000
_cell.length_b   1.000
_cell.length_c   1.000
_cell.angle_alpha   90.00
_cell.angle_beta   90.00
_cell.angle_gamma   90.00
#
_symmetry.space_group_name_H-M   'P 1'
#
loop_
_entity.id
_entity.type
_entity.pdbx_description
1 polymer ?
#
loop_
_entity_poly.entity_id
_entity_poly.type
_entity_poly.pdbx_seq_one_letter_code
_entity_poly.pdbx_strand_id
1 'polypeptide(L)'
;MNFQDLDHSLGKLQTRKKNATKIAPFVALAILFTLIPIYYPSMHPKKLSQVLSSSSLVPLPDSNTQHQSNNSSNSSTTQQINVTKSDDDHVSVAPQQARIINSTDEKCDLFLGEWVENQEAPYYTNMTCFTIQEHQNCMKYGRPDTDFLKWKWKPDGCELPIFDAHQFLELVRGKSLAFVGDSVARNHMQSLICLLSKVVYPIDVSNSTDQDNRRWEYREYNFNMSIFWAPYLIKANKTEPNNIYQPFNLYLDEPDESWSTKIQDFDYVIISSGHWFSRPTMFYLNHTLVGCLFCSQPNVTQMTSFFSYQKAFHTAFRTFNSLENYKGVTFLRTFAPSHFEDGVWDKGGDCVRKTPFKRNEKVLEDYSLEFYKIQLQELTIAQKEGKMRNLKFRLFDATQAMLLRPDGHPSKYGHWPKPNVTFSNDCVHWCLPGPIDVWSDFLLELMKREENTCSSIHPRSYLNHRLVGCVDCIEPNITHFTSFFSYRMAFKTTFRAINSLKNYKSVIHLEYPANLIVDHSSKITSHGTTTKYQKIIKQDDEDTCDVFIGEWVRNPDAPYYTNMTCWAIHEHQNCMKYGRPDTDFLKWRWKPKGCDLPIFNPYQFLDMMRNKSMAFIGDSVGRNQMQSLICLLSRVEYPIDISNDTDQNFRRWKYTTYNFTLAAYWSPFLVTVKESDPDGPSHTGLFNLYLDEPDPKWTTQIEQFNYLILNSAHWYTRCSVYYEKNQIIGCHYCGLPNITDLSINYGYQKALKTTLKAINSLENFKGVTFVRTIAPSHFEGGEWNKGGNCVRQGPFRSNETTLDGISMEFYRTQVEEFKVAAKEGKAKGKRFRLLDMTQAMLLRPDGHPSKYGHWPNANVVLYNDCVHWCLPGPIDTWSDFLLHMLKLEGRRALEENIQL
;
A
#
# COMPACT_ATOMS: atom_id res chain seq x y z
N MET A 1 18.07 -17.60 -64.46
CA MET A 1 19.46 -17.59 -64.96
C MET A 1 20.36 -18.18 -63.89
N ASN A 2 21.39 -18.90 -64.35
CA ASN A 2 22.54 -19.47 -63.64
C ASN A 2 23.26 -18.50 -62.66
N PHE A 3 24.12 -18.94 -61.71
CA PHE A 3 24.74 -20.27 -61.48
C PHE A 3 25.25 -20.45 -60.01
N GLN A 4 25.36 -21.72 -59.58
CA GLN A 4 26.39 -22.33 -58.70
C GLN A 4 26.65 -21.87 -57.24
N ASP A 5 26.28 -22.72 -56.27
CA ASP A 5 27.14 -23.77 -55.64
C ASP A 5 28.65 -23.44 -55.44
N LEU A 6 29.33 -23.72 -54.32
CA LEU A 6 29.53 -25.04 -53.68
C LEU A 6 30.09 -24.96 -52.23
N ASP A 7 29.36 -25.58 -51.29
CA ASP A 7 29.72 -26.75 -50.44
C ASP A 7 31.07 -26.96 -49.66
N HIS A 8 31.00 -27.91 -48.71
CA HIS A 8 32.02 -28.82 -48.16
C HIS A 8 33.02 -28.38 -47.05
N SER A 9 32.51 -28.35 -45.81
CA SER A 9 32.79 -29.32 -44.71
C SER A 9 34.22 -29.70 -44.22
N LEU A 10 34.29 -30.10 -42.93
CA LEU A 10 35.28 -31.00 -42.27
C LEU A 10 36.74 -30.48 -42.12
N GLY A 11 37.47 -30.78 -41.03
CA GLY A 11 37.06 -31.40 -39.76
C GLY A 11 38.23 -31.76 -38.81
N LYS A 12 37.94 -31.81 -37.49
CA LYS A 12 38.58 -32.54 -36.36
C LYS A 12 40.12 -32.69 -36.21
N LEU A 13 40.54 -32.67 -34.92
CA LEU A 13 41.77 -33.24 -34.31
C LEU A 13 43.10 -32.48 -34.57
N GLN A 14 43.91 -32.16 -33.55
CA GLN A 14 44.56 -33.13 -32.65
C GLN A 14 44.80 -32.65 -31.20
N THR A 15 45.21 -33.59 -30.33
CA THR A 15 45.52 -33.39 -28.91
C THR A 15 46.93 -33.87 -28.54
N ARG A 16 47.62 -33.16 -27.63
CA ARG A 16 48.69 -33.65 -26.72
C ARG A 16 48.77 -32.65 -25.54
N LYS A 17 48.69 -33.08 -24.27
CA LYS A 17 49.75 -33.70 -23.43
C LYS A 17 51.00 -32.79 -23.33
N LYS A 18 51.58 -32.54 -22.15
CA LYS A 18 51.29 -32.94 -20.75
C LYS A 18 52.17 -32.08 -19.82
N ASN A 19 51.78 -31.87 -18.56
CA ASN A 19 52.66 -32.06 -17.40
C ASN A 19 51.91 -31.97 -16.06
N ALA A 20 52.47 -32.62 -15.04
CA ALA A 20 52.08 -32.59 -13.63
C ALA A 20 53.39 -32.40 -12.80
N THR A 21 53.47 -32.33 -11.48
CA THR A 21 52.57 -32.72 -10.38
C THR A 21 53.04 -32.01 -9.09
N LYS A 22 52.18 -31.80 -8.09
CA LYS A 22 52.48 -32.09 -6.67
C LYS A 22 51.21 -32.06 -5.81
N ILE A 23 51.31 -32.51 -4.56
CA ILE A 23 50.21 -33.05 -3.76
C ILE A 23 50.01 -32.27 -2.44
N ALA A 24 48.78 -32.35 -1.95
CA ALA A 24 48.17 -31.91 -0.68
C ALA A 24 48.92 -32.38 0.61
N PRO A 25 48.44 -32.16 1.87
CA PRO A 25 47.14 -31.59 2.26
C PRO A 25 47.14 -30.61 3.46
N PHE A 26 45.95 -30.09 3.80
CA PHE A 26 45.51 -30.00 5.20
C PHE A 26 43.99 -30.15 5.34
N VAL A 27 43.56 -31.07 6.21
CA VAL A 27 42.15 -31.30 6.58
C VAL A 27 42.04 -31.06 8.08
N ALA A 28 41.57 -29.88 8.50
CA ALA A 28 41.43 -29.53 9.92
C ALA A 28 40.56 -28.27 10.17
N LEU A 29 39.25 -28.31 9.87
CA LEU A 29 38.30 -27.29 10.40
C LEU A 29 36.83 -27.76 10.41
N ALA A 30 36.61 -29.06 10.64
CA ALA A 30 35.28 -29.68 10.66
C ALA A 30 35.14 -30.76 11.77
N ILE A 31 35.66 -30.50 12.97
CA ILE A 31 35.27 -31.14 14.25
C ILE A 31 35.43 -30.07 15.35
N LEU A 32 34.32 -29.44 15.73
CA LEU A 32 34.07 -28.73 16.99
C LEU A 32 32.62 -28.21 16.94
N PHE A 33 31.90 -28.24 18.08
CA PHE A 33 30.46 -27.97 18.23
C PHE A 33 29.46 -29.07 17.81
N THR A 34 29.71 -30.32 18.21
CA THR A 34 28.62 -31.27 18.50
C THR A 34 28.86 -31.97 19.85
N LEU A 35 27.88 -31.87 20.75
CA LEU A 35 27.78 -32.54 22.08
C LEU A 35 28.81 -32.04 23.14
N ILE A 36 28.49 -31.91 24.44
CA ILE A 36 27.26 -32.19 25.22
C ILE A 36 27.10 -31.14 26.38
N PRO A 37 25.92 -30.96 27.01
CA PRO A 37 25.57 -29.73 27.74
C PRO A 37 25.47 -29.88 29.29
N ILE A 38 24.60 -29.06 29.92
CA ILE A 38 24.12 -29.03 31.33
C ILE A 38 24.89 -28.07 32.27
N TYR A 39 24.31 -26.87 32.56
CA TYR A 39 23.90 -26.44 33.92
C TYR A 39 23.26 -25.02 33.94
N TYR A 40 21.96 -24.93 34.31
CA TYR A 40 21.31 -23.81 35.04
C TYR A 40 21.03 -22.47 34.30
N PRO A 41 20.10 -21.59 34.77
CA PRO A 41 18.87 -21.36 34.00
C PRO A 41 18.40 -19.89 33.85
N SER A 42 17.18 -19.74 33.31
CA SER A 42 16.41 -18.51 33.07
C SER A 42 16.38 -17.47 34.20
N MET A 43 16.42 -16.18 33.80
CA MET A 43 16.13 -15.00 34.63
C MET A 43 15.25 -14.01 33.85
N HIS A 44 14.01 -13.80 34.30
CA HIS A 44 13.13 -12.74 33.78
C HIS A 44 13.50 -11.37 34.38
N PRO A 45 13.48 -10.28 33.59
CA PRO A 45 13.28 -8.93 34.13
C PRO A 45 11.83 -8.78 34.63
N LYS A 46 11.65 -8.43 35.91
CA LYS A 46 10.34 -8.00 36.43
C LYS A 46 10.09 -6.52 36.13
N LYS A 47 8.81 -6.13 36.03
CA LYS A 47 8.41 -4.71 36.02
C LYS A 47 8.97 -3.97 37.23
N LEU A 48 9.38 -2.71 37.02
CA LEU A 48 9.39 -1.69 38.07
C LEU A 48 8.75 -0.42 37.49
N SER A 49 7.69 0.07 38.13
CA SER A 49 6.92 1.23 37.66
C SER A 49 6.12 1.85 38.81
N GLN A 50 6.63 2.96 39.39
CA GLN A 50 5.88 3.96 40.17
C GLN A 50 6.82 5.12 40.57
N VAL A 51 6.26 6.20 41.11
CA VAL A 51 6.84 7.56 41.23
C VAL A 51 6.82 8.28 39.87
N LEU A 52 6.00 9.31 39.62
CA LEU A 52 5.19 10.19 40.51
C LEU A 52 3.67 10.10 40.26
N SER A 53 2.89 10.55 41.24
CA SER A 53 1.45 10.83 41.12
C SER A 53 1.07 12.07 41.95
N SER A 54 0.60 13.15 41.33
CA SER A 54 -0.40 14.09 41.89
C SER A 54 -0.53 15.38 41.06
N SER A 55 -1.71 15.58 40.47
CA SER A 55 -2.52 16.78 40.69
C SER A 55 -3.90 16.56 40.03
N SER A 56 -4.95 17.06 40.68
CA SER A 56 -6.34 17.01 40.20
C SER A 56 -6.89 18.42 40.23
N LEU A 57 -7.78 18.77 39.30
CA LEU A 57 -8.71 19.90 39.44
C LEU A 57 -9.97 19.66 38.57
N VAL A 58 -11.01 20.46 38.79
CA VAL A 58 -12.43 20.11 38.54
C VAL A 58 -13.07 21.01 37.47
N PRO A 59 -13.95 20.48 36.59
CA PRO A 59 -14.65 21.27 35.56
C PRO A 59 -16.02 21.82 36.02
N LEU A 60 -16.50 22.89 35.37
CA LEU A 60 -17.90 23.37 35.39
C LEU A 60 -18.29 23.97 34.00
N PRO A 61 -19.60 24.12 33.66
CA PRO A 61 -20.05 24.04 32.25
C PRO A 61 -20.88 25.23 31.70
N ASP A 62 -21.12 25.15 30.38
CA ASP A 62 -22.26 25.58 29.54
C ASP A 62 -23.26 26.67 29.97
N SER A 63 -23.65 27.51 28.99
CA SER A 63 -25.00 28.10 28.93
C SER A 63 -25.47 28.36 27.48
N ASN A 64 -26.72 28.00 27.17
CA ASN A 64 -27.38 28.19 25.87
C ASN A 64 -27.91 29.62 25.67
N THR A 65 -28.23 30.00 24.42
CA THR A 65 -29.51 30.69 24.14
C THR A 65 -30.03 30.40 22.72
N GLN A 66 -31.36 30.40 22.55
CA GLN A 66 -32.09 30.26 21.29
C GLN A 66 -32.72 31.61 20.90
N HIS A 67 -33.23 31.75 19.67
CA HIS A 67 -34.55 32.38 19.43
C HIS A 67 -35.18 31.91 18.10
N GLN A 68 -36.46 32.22 17.88
CA GLN A 68 -37.35 31.60 16.88
C GLN A 68 -38.16 32.64 16.07
N SER A 69 -38.91 32.16 15.06
CA SER A 69 -40.20 32.70 14.55
C SER A 69 -40.14 33.85 13.52
N ASN A 70 -41.10 34.05 12.58
CA ASN A 70 -42.18 33.20 12.03
C ASN A 70 -42.82 33.83 10.75
N ASN A 71 -43.68 33.07 10.03
CA ASN A 71 -44.81 33.52 9.15
C ASN A 71 -44.46 34.24 7.81
N SER A 72 -44.81 33.76 6.59
CA SER A 72 -46.12 33.50 5.90
C SER A 72 -46.73 34.74 5.20
N SER A 73 -47.30 34.74 3.97
CA SER A 73 -47.62 33.69 2.97
C SER A 73 -48.17 34.24 1.62
N ASN A 74 -48.07 33.47 0.52
CA ASN A 74 -48.78 33.57 -0.79
C ASN A 74 -48.46 34.80 -1.69
N SER A 75 -48.41 34.74 -3.04
CA SER A 75 -49.11 33.86 -4.01
C SER A 75 -48.32 33.61 -5.33
N SER A 76 -48.92 32.87 -6.26
CA SER A 76 -48.43 32.35 -7.57
C SER A 76 -48.01 33.43 -8.63
N THR A 77 -47.31 33.13 -9.76
CA THR A 77 -47.34 31.91 -10.59
C THR A 77 -46.14 31.78 -11.58
N THR A 78 -45.68 30.54 -11.82
CA THR A 78 -45.02 29.99 -13.06
C THR A 78 -43.57 30.33 -13.49
N GLN A 79 -42.94 29.27 -14.05
CA GLN A 79 -41.77 29.16 -14.93
C GLN A 79 -40.35 29.05 -14.31
N GLN A 80 -39.46 28.44 -15.12
CA GLN A 80 -38.23 27.71 -14.74
C GLN A 80 -37.04 28.64 -14.45
N ILE A 81 -36.11 28.21 -13.56
CA ILE A 81 -34.65 28.08 -13.80
C ILE A 81 -33.88 27.74 -12.48
N ASN A 82 -32.75 27.04 -12.66
CA ASN A 82 -31.60 26.73 -11.78
C ASN A 82 -31.59 27.12 -10.28
N VAL A 83 -31.11 26.18 -9.45
CA VAL A 83 -30.70 26.40 -8.05
C VAL A 83 -29.17 26.60 -7.98
N THR A 84 -28.71 27.66 -7.29
CA THR A 84 -27.31 27.90 -6.93
C THR A 84 -27.00 27.48 -5.49
N LYS A 85 -25.72 27.19 -5.19
CA LYS A 85 -25.21 26.92 -3.84
C LYS A 85 -24.87 28.21 -3.07
N SER A 86 -25.05 28.17 -1.76
CA SER A 86 -24.07 28.60 -0.73
C SER A 86 -24.66 28.34 0.68
N ASP A 87 -23.90 28.20 1.77
CA ASP A 87 -22.60 27.54 2.04
C ASP A 87 -22.54 27.34 3.59
N ASP A 88 -21.35 27.14 4.17
CA ASP A 88 -21.01 27.22 5.61
C ASP A 88 -21.51 26.08 6.56
N ASP A 89 -20.65 25.51 7.43
CA ASP A 89 -19.19 25.43 7.35
C ASP A 89 -18.63 24.22 8.13
N HIS A 90 -17.39 23.82 7.83
CA HIS A 90 -16.64 22.77 8.51
C HIS A 90 -15.37 23.34 9.17
N VAL A 91 -15.20 23.10 10.48
CA VAL A 91 -13.87 23.24 11.11
C VAL A 91 -13.31 21.84 11.39
N SER A 92 -12.37 21.40 10.57
CA SER A 92 -11.70 20.11 10.67
C SER A 92 -10.20 20.29 10.93
N VAL A 93 -9.64 19.53 11.87
CA VAL A 93 -8.21 19.56 12.21
C VAL A 93 -7.51 18.36 11.59
N ALA A 94 -6.54 18.62 10.72
CA ALA A 94 -5.78 17.58 10.02
C ALA A 94 -4.54 17.12 10.81
N PRO A 95 -4.26 15.80 10.88
CA PRO A 95 -2.96 15.29 11.28
C PRO A 95 -2.05 15.03 10.06
N GLN A 96 -0.84 15.57 10.08
CA GLN A 96 0.18 15.37 9.04
C GLN A 96 0.95 14.04 9.21
N GLN A 97 1.80 13.74 8.22
CA GLN A 97 3.01 12.89 8.25
C GLN A 97 2.89 11.39 7.95
N ALA A 98 3.47 11.02 6.80
CA ALA A 98 4.36 9.87 6.66
C ALA A 98 5.58 10.29 5.80
N ARG A 99 6.61 10.87 6.45
CA ARG A 99 7.88 11.27 5.82
C ARG A 99 9.06 10.71 6.62
N ILE A 100 10.16 10.39 5.93
CA ILE A 100 11.39 9.92 6.58
C ILE A 100 12.10 11.12 7.23
N ILE A 101 11.75 11.43 8.47
CA ILE A 101 12.41 12.45 9.27
C ILE A 101 13.66 11.82 9.91
N ASN A 102 14.85 12.12 9.38
CA ASN A 102 16.08 12.02 10.15
C ASN A 102 16.02 13.10 11.25
N SER A 103 15.80 12.69 12.50
CA SER A 103 15.44 13.57 13.61
C SER A 103 16.63 14.35 14.22
N THR A 104 17.38 15.07 13.38
CA THR A 104 18.53 15.91 13.78
C THR A 104 18.66 17.17 12.90
N ASP A 105 17.57 17.92 12.70
CA ASP A 105 17.58 19.36 12.41
C ASP A 105 16.14 19.91 12.27
N GLU A 106 15.86 21.11 12.78
CA GLU A 106 14.62 21.85 12.51
C GLU A 106 14.68 22.47 11.09
N LYS A 107 14.18 21.75 10.09
CA LYS A 107 14.18 22.21 8.68
C LYS A 107 12.79 22.13 8.06
N CYS A 108 12.29 23.27 7.58
CA CYS A 108 11.07 23.34 6.77
C CYS A 108 11.24 22.53 5.48
N ASP A 109 10.27 21.66 5.21
CA ASP A 109 10.15 20.94 3.96
C ASP A 109 9.24 21.73 2.99
N LEU A 110 9.75 21.97 1.78
CA LEU A 110 9.14 22.84 0.78
C LEU A 110 7.90 22.23 0.12
N PHE A 111 7.75 20.90 0.14
CA PHE A 111 6.86 20.17 -0.76
C PHE A 111 5.57 19.68 -0.09
N LEU A 112 5.35 19.96 1.21
CA LEU A 112 4.01 19.92 1.82
C LEU A 112 3.57 21.34 2.14
N GLY A 113 2.34 21.64 1.72
CA GLY A 113 1.83 23.00 1.66
C GLY A 113 0.51 23.04 0.89
N GLU A 114 0.11 24.25 0.51
CA GLU A 114 -1.12 24.51 -0.23
C GLU A 114 -0.93 25.62 -1.25
N TRP A 115 -1.87 25.71 -2.20
CA TRP A 115 -1.94 26.84 -3.11
C TRP A 115 -2.71 27.98 -2.46
N VAL A 116 -2.09 29.15 -2.41
CA VAL A 116 -2.70 30.40 -1.93
C VAL A 116 -2.70 31.43 -3.06
N GLU A 117 -3.65 32.35 -3.03
CA GLU A 117 -3.76 33.38 -4.05
C GLU A 117 -2.50 34.28 -4.07
N ASN A 118 -2.05 34.67 -5.26
CA ASN A 118 -1.01 35.65 -5.46
C ASN A 118 -1.42 36.67 -6.53
N GLN A 119 -1.70 37.90 -6.10
CA GLN A 119 -2.08 38.99 -7.01
C GLN A 119 -0.90 39.50 -7.86
N GLU A 120 0.36 39.25 -7.45
CA GLU A 120 1.58 39.67 -8.15
C GLU A 120 1.93 38.81 -9.38
N ALA A 121 1.27 37.65 -9.52
CA ALA A 121 1.42 36.76 -10.68
C ALA A 121 0.43 37.14 -11.82
N PRO A 122 0.63 36.71 -13.08
CA PRO A 122 1.80 35.99 -13.59
C PRO A 122 3.04 36.87 -13.65
N TYR A 123 4.21 36.26 -13.53
CA TYR A 123 5.48 37.00 -13.47
C TYR A 123 5.93 37.52 -14.84
N TYR A 124 5.48 36.91 -15.93
CA TYR A 124 5.73 37.31 -17.32
C TYR A 124 4.45 37.13 -18.14
N THR A 125 4.41 37.62 -19.38
CA THR A 125 3.27 37.40 -20.30
C THR A 125 3.65 36.47 -21.46
N ASN A 126 2.65 35.94 -22.15
CA ASN A 126 2.84 35.13 -23.34
C ASN A 126 3.46 35.90 -24.55
N MET A 127 3.65 37.22 -24.43
CA MET A 127 4.35 38.07 -25.39
C MET A 127 5.79 38.38 -25.00
N THR A 128 6.17 38.28 -23.72
CA THR A 128 7.51 38.64 -23.21
C THR A 128 8.49 37.46 -23.15
N CYS A 129 8.10 36.27 -23.64
CA CYS A 129 8.96 35.11 -23.68
C CYS A 129 8.88 34.39 -25.03
N PHE A 130 10.02 34.31 -25.73
CA PHE A 130 10.11 33.77 -27.08
C PHE A 130 10.22 32.24 -27.15
N THR A 131 10.43 31.55 -26.02
CA THR A 131 10.63 30.09 -25.96
C THR A 131 9.35 29.30 -25.67
N ILE A 132 8.22 29.97 -25.44
CA ILE A 132 6.92 29.32 -25.24
C ILE A 132 6.51 28.62 -26.55
N GLN A 133 6.30 27.30 -26.50
CA GLN A 133 5.79 26.56 -27.66
C GLN A 133 4.28 26.73 -27.79
N GLU A 134 3.77 26.67 -29.02
CA GLU A 134 2.36 27.01 -29.33
C GLU A 134 1.34 26.21 -28.50
N HIS A 135 1.62 24.94 -28.20
CA HIS A 135 0.76 24.08 -27.39
C HIS A 135 0.72 24.44 -25.89
N GLN A 136 1.63 25.32 -25.43
CA GLN A 136 1.70 25.87 -24.08
C GLN A 136 1.20 27.33 -24.02
N ASN A 137 0.98 27.98 -25.18
CA ASN A 137 0.63 29.40 -25.27
C ASN A 137 -0.90 29.62 -25.18
N CYS A 138 -1.49 29.17 -24.08
CA CYS A 138 -2.93 29.17 -23.85
C CYS A 138 -3.60 30.53 -24.09
N MET A 139 -2.90 31.63 -23.76
CA MET A 139 -3.42 33.00 -23.94
C MET A 139 -3.42 33.45 -25.41
N LYS A 140 -2.45 33.03 -26.23
CA LYS A 140 -2.43 33.34 -27.69
C LYS A 140 -3.60 32.67 -28.42
N TYR A 141 -4.03 31.51 -27.92
CA TYR A 141 -5.12 30.72 -28.48
C TYR A 141 -6.47 30.93 -27.76
N GLY A 142 -6.60 32.03 -27.00
CA GLY A 142 -7.89 32.52 -26.53
C GLY A 142 -8.47 31.79 -25.32
N ARG A 143 -7.65 31.21 -24.45
CA ARG A 143 -8.11 30.80 -23.11
C ARG A 143 -8.68 32.03 -22.37
N PRO A 144 -9.97 32.02 -21.96
CA PRO A 144 -10.64 33.24 -21.48
C PRO A 144 -10.49 33.47 -19.97
N ASP A 145 -10.27 32.40 -19.19
CA ASP A 145 -9.97 32.47 -17.76
C ASP A 145 -8.47 32.63 -17.52
N THR A 146 -8.12 33.52 -16.58
CA THR A 146 -6.75 33.84 -16.19
C THR A 146 -6.48 33.62 -14.69
N ASP A 147 -7.49 33.24 -13.92
CA ASP A 147 -7.40 33.07 -12.46
C ASP A 147 -6.42 31.96 -12.07
N PHE A 148 -6.20 30.97 -12.95
CA PHE A 148 -5.16 29.94 -12.79
C PHE A 148 -3.73 30.53 -12.70
N LEU A 149 -3.52 31.75 -13.16
CA LEU A 149 -2.23 32.47 -13.05
C LEU A 149 -2.03 33.09 -11.66
N LYS A 150 -3.09 33.26 -10.86
CA LYS A 150 -3.10 34.03 -9.60
C LYS A 150 -2.80 33.18 -8.37
N TRP A 151 -1.85 32.26 -8.45
CA TRP A 151 -1.58 31.29 -7.38
C TRP A 151 -0.09 31.09 -7.12
N LYS A 152 0.32 31.05 -5.85
CA LYS A 152 1.65 30.62 -5.39
C LYS A 152 1.54 29.43 -4.44
N TRP A 153 2.59 28.62 -4.34
CA TRP A 153 2.67 27.56 -3.35
C TRP A 153 3.17 28.10 -2.02
N LYS A 154 2.54 27.67 -0.91
CA LYS A 154 2.93 28.02 0.45
C LYS A 154 3.19 26.73 1.26
N PRO A 155 4.45 26.46 1.65
CA PRO A 155 4.77 25.34 2.53
C PRO A 155 4.15 25.47 3.94
N ASP A 156 3.90 24.34 4.60
CA ASP A 156 3.29 24.30 5.95
C ASP A 156 4.18 24.94 7.04
N GLY A 157 5.51 24.90 6.86
CA GLY A 157 6.49 25.25 7.90
C GLY A 157 7.38 26.45 7.62
N CYS A 158 7.21 27.12 6.47
CA CYS A 158 7.96 28.33 6.09
C CYS A 158 7.33 29.01 4.87
N GLU A 159 7.66 30.28 4.63
CA GLU A 159 7.42 30.90 3.34
C GLU A 159 8.43 30.37 2.30
N LEU A 160 7.93 30.07 1.10
CA LEU A 160 8.74 29.87 -0.10
C LEU A 160 8.86 31.23 -0.81
N PRO A 161 10.07 31.82 -0.95
CA PRO A 161 10.23 33.07 -1.68
C PRO A 161 9.91 32.90 -3.16
N ILE A 162 9.21 33.88 -3.74
CA ILE A 162 9.01 33.97 -5.20
C ILE A 162 10.36 34.08 -5.90
N PHE A 163 10.50 33.41 -7.04
CA PHE A 163 11.71 33.33 -7.84
C PHE A 163 12.28 34.71 -8.22
N ASP A 164 13.45 35.01 -7.66
CA ASP A 164 14.29 36.13 -8.08
C ASP A 164 15.28 35.65 -9.16
N ALA A 165 15.05 36.12 -10.39
CA ALA A 165 15.86 35.81 -11.55
C ALA A 165 17.32 36.29 -11.44
N HIS A 166 17.56 37.45 -10.81
CA HIS A 166 18.91 37.97 -10.61
C HIS A 166 19.65 37.13 -9.55
N GLN A 167 18.98 36.81 -8.45
CA GLN A 167 19.53 35.94 -7.41
C GLN A 167 19.84 34.53 -7.92
N PHE A 168 18.98 33.97 -8.80
CA PHE A 168 19.28 32.71 -9.47
C PHE A 168 20.53 32.83 -10.35
N LEU A 169 20.58 33.82 -11.24
CA LEU A 169 21.70 34.04 -12.16
C LEU A 169 23.05 34.27 -11.47
N GLU A 170 23.06 34.93 -10.31
CA GLU A 170 24.25 35.03 -9.46
C GLU A 170 24.64 33.69 -8.82
N LEU A 171 23.67 32.89 -8.36
CA LEU A 171 23.94 31.56 -7.77
C LEU A 171 24.52 30.57 -8.81
N VAL A 172 24.10 30.69 -10.06
CA VAL A 172 24.59 29.89 -11.20
C VAL A 172 25.70 30.58 -12.01
N ARG A 173 26.25 31.71 -11.52
CA ARG A 173 27.32 32.45 -12.19
C ARG A 173 28.55 31.55 -12.41
N GLY A 174 28.95 31.38 -13.66
CA GLY A 174 30.06 30.50 -14.07
C GLY A 174 29.75 28.99 -14.05
N LYS A 175 28.50 28.60 -13.77
CA LYS A 175 28.06 27.19 -13.65
C LYS A 175 27.23 26.74 -14.86
N SER A 176 26.76 25.50 -14.80
CA SER A 176 26.05 24.79 -15.87
C SER A 176 24.83 24.02 -15.35
N LEU A 177 23.71 24.10 -16.08
CA LEU A 177 22.46 23.39 -15.74
C LEU A 177 21.94 22.56 -16.91
N ALA A 178 21.76 21.25 -16.70
CA ALA A 178 21.13 20.36 -17.65
C ALA A 178 19.71 19.97 -17.21
N PHE A 179 18.79 19.92 -18.16
CA PHE A 179 17.51 19.22 -18.05
C PHE A 179 17.60 17.93 -18.88
N VAL A 180 17.23 16.79 -18.30
CA VAL A 180 17.24 15.47 -18.98
C VAL A 180 15.84 14.87 -18.85
N GLY A 181 15.16 14.63 -19.98
CA GLY A 181 13.81 14.07 -19.90
C GLY A 181 12.89 14.20 -21.11
N ASP A 182 11.59 14.20 -20.80
CA ASP A 182 10.47 14.27 -21.74
C ASP A 182 10.02 15.72 -22.03
N SER A 183 8.84 15.88 -22.64
CA SER A 183 8.27 17.18 -22.99
C SER A 183 7.89 18.02 -21.76
N VAL A 184 7.63 17.40 -20.61
CA VAL A 184 7.39 18.09 -19.34
C VAL A 184 8.72 18.51 -18.68
N ALA A 185 9.85 17.88 -19.02
CA ALA A 185 11.19 18.42 -18.72
C ALA A 185 11.49 19.67 -19.59
N ARG A 186 11.11 19.66 -20.87
CA ARG A 186 11.22 20.84 -21.75
C ARG A 186 10.37 22.01 -21.26
N ASN A 187 9.12 21.74 -20.85
CA ASN A 187 8.17 22.73 -20.32
C ASN A 187 8.74 23.48 -19.09
N HIS A 188 9.47 22.77 -18.21
CA HIS A 188 10.17 23.33 -17.04
C HIS A 188 11.27 24.31 -17.46
N MET A 189 12.16 23.87 -18.35
CA MET A 189 13.25 24.68 -18.89
C MET A 189 12.73 25.94 -19.60
N GLN A 190 11.62 25.83 -20.34
CA GLN A 190 10.98 26.97 -21.01
C GLN A 190 10.46 28.01 -20.00
N SER A 191 9.76 27.58 -18.94
CA SER A 191 9.34 28.46 -17.82
C SER A 191 10.53 29.20 -17.20
N LEU A 192 11.63 28.49 -16.91
CA LEU A 192 12.83 29.11 -16.34
C LEU A 192 13.44 30.17 -17.28
N ILE A 193 13.50 29.93 -18.60
CA ILE A 193 13.91 30.97 -19.57
C ILE A 193 12.99 32.20 -19.51
N CYS A 194 11.67 31.99 -19.42
CA CYS A 194 10.69 33.08 -19.36
C CYS A 194 10.76 33.92 -18.07
N LEU A 195 11.18 33.32 -16.96
CA LEU A 195 11.43 34.03 -15.72
C LEU A 195 12.76 34.78 -15.74
N LEU A 196 13.80 34.19 -16.35
CA LEU A 196 15.12 34.79 -16.49
C LEU A 196 15.17 35.95 -17.51
N SER A 197 14.30 35.97 -18.52
CA SER A 197 14.22 37.06 -19.53
C SER A 197 13.82 38.42 -18.95
N LYS A 198 13.38 38.48 -17.68
CA LYS A 198 13.24 39.72 -16.89
C LYS A 198 14.55 40.47 -16.70
N VAL A 199 15.67 39.74 -16.63
CA VAL A 199 17.00 40.28 -16.33
C VAL A 199 17.89 40.23 -17.57
N VAL A 200 17.94 39.09 -18.26
CA VAL A 200 18.78 38.89 -19.44
C VAL A 200 18.21 37.79 -20.34
N TYR A 201 18.25 37.99 -21.65
CA TYR A 201 17.84 36.99 -22.63
C TYR A 201 19.02 36.06 -22.95
N PRO A 202 18.81 34.73 -22.98
CA PRO A 202 19.86 33.80 -23.42
C PRO A 202 20.09 33.87 -24.92
N ILE A 203 21.30 33.53 -25.34
CA ILE A 203 21.63 33.24 -26.74
C ILE A 203 21.56 31.72 -26.94
N ASP A 204 20.76 31.24 -27.90
CA ASP A 204 20.83 29.85 -28.36
C ASP A 204 22.13 29.65 -29.16
N VAL A 205 22.95 28.69 -28.74
CA VAL A 205 24.25 28.35 -29.34
C VAL A 205 24.26 26.92 -29.90
N SER A 206 23.11 26.26 -29.97
CA SER A 206 22.97 24.95 -30.59
C SER A 206 23.13 24.99 -32.11
N ASN A 207 23.43 23.83 -32.72
CA ASN A 207 23.35 23.69 -34.16
C ASN A 207 21.88 23.62 -34.60
N SER A 208 21.50 24.38 -35.62
CA SER A 208 20.12 24.84 -35.82
C SER A 208 19.10 23.73 -36.15
N THR A 209 19.55 22.55 -36.56
CA THR A 209 18.71 21.44 -37.06
C THR A 209 18.09 20.55 -35.97
N ASP A 210 18.70 20.43 -34.79
CA ASP A 210 18.16 19.62 -33.68
C ASP A 210 17.28 20.51 -32.79
N GLN A 211 15.95 20.29 -32.78
CA GLN A 211 15.02 21.04 -31.93
C GLN A 211 14.80 20.40 -30.55
N ASP A 212 15.34 19.20 -30.34
CA ASP A 212 15.10 18.36 -29.17
C ASP A 212 16.29 18.43 -28.18
N ASN A 213 17.52 18.60 -28.68
CA ASN A 213 18.69 18.95 -27.87
C ASN A 213 19.13 20.41 -28.14
N ARG A 214 19.03 21.28 -27.13
CA ARG A 214 19.31 22.72 -27.24
C ARG A 214 20.22 23.20 -26.11
N ARG A 215 21.04 24.23 -26.37
CA ARG A 215 21.96 24.87 -25.41
C ARG A 215 21.85 26.39 -25.51
N TRP A 216 21.73 27.02 -24.36
CA TRP A 216 21.59 28.46 -24.16
C TRP A 216 22.72 29.01 -23.30
N GLU A 217 23.19 30.22 -23.62
CA GLU A 217 24.25 30.92 -22.89
C GLU A 217 23.81 32.30 -22.42
N TYR A 218 23.91 32.51 -21.11
CA TYR A 218 23.72 33.79 -20.42
C TYR A 218 25.10 34.43 -20.19
N ARG A 219 25.64 35.05 -21.26
CA ARG A 219 27.05 35.47 -21.33
C ARG A 219 27.51 36.37 -20.18
N GLU A 220 26.67 37.30 -19.74
CA GLU A 220 26.95 38.23 -18.62
C GLU A 220 27.16 37.51 -17.27
N TYR A 221 26.66 36.28 -17.14
CA TYR A 221 26.77 35.43 -15.96
C TYR A 221 27.71 34.25 -16.17
N ASN A 222 28.27 34.06 -17.38
CA ASN A 222 28.97 32.84 -17.79
C ASN A 222 28.18 31.55 -17.44
N PHE A 223 26.86 31.64 -17.44
CA PHE A 223 25.95 30.54 -17.12
C PHE A 223 25.48 29.88 -18.42
N ASN A 224 25.53 28.55 -18.47
CA ASN A 224 25.02 27.78 -19.60
C ASN A 224 23.92 26.80 -19.17
N MET A 225 22.90 26.65 -20.02
CA MET A 225 21.74 25.81 -19.75
C MET A 225 21.43 24.94 -20.96
N SER A 226 21.21 23.64 -20.76
CA SER A 226 20.93 22.68 -21.83
C SER A 226 19.70 21.83 -21.55
N ILE A 227 18.99 21.44 -22.61
CA ILE A 227 17.96 20.38 -22.59
C ILE A 227 18.48 19.20 -23.41
N PHE A 228 18.36 18.00 -22.86
CA PHE A 228 18.62 16.74 -23.53
C PHE A 228 17.32 15.94 -23.63
N TRP A 229 16.94 15.59 -24.85
CA TRP A 229 15.71 14.86 -25.12
C TRP A 229 15.92 13.36 -24.93
N ALA A 230 15.56 12.90 -23.75
CA ALA A 230 15.59 11.50 -23.36
C ALA A 230 14.25 11.14 -22.73
N PRO A 231 13.16 11.00 -23.53
CA PRO A 231 11.81 10.83 -23.00
C PRO A 231 11.64 9.55 -22.17
N TYR A 232 12.51 8.55 -22.35
CA TYR A 232 12.58 7.37 -21.50
C TYR A 232 13.85 7.32 -20.61
N LEU A 233 14.73 8.31 -20.64
CA LEU A 233 16.06 8.37 -19.99
C LEU A 233 17.09 7.32 -20.48
N ILE A 234 16.63 6.11 -20.77
CA ILE A 234 17.36 5.03 -21.46
C ILE A 234 17.22 5.10 -22.98
N LYS A 235 18.15 4.45 -23.67
CA LYS A 235 18.26 4.35 -25.13
C LYS A 235 16.96 3.84 -25.75
N ALA A 236 16.36 4.65 -26.63
CA ALA A 236 15.03 4.39 -27.19
C ALA A 236 14.98 4.56 -28.72
N ASN A 237 14.82 3.45 -29.44
CA ASN A 237 14.69 3.46 -30.91
C ASN A 237 13.22 3.40 -31.35
N LYS A 238 12.84 4.16 -32.38
CA LYS A 238 11.54 3.98 -33.07
C LYS A 238 11.63 2.77 -34.00
N THR A 239 10.61 1.91 -34.05
CA THR A 239 10.57 0.80 -35.03
C THR A 239 10.34 1.31 -36.46
N GLU A 240 9.50 2.33 -36.65
CA GLU A 240 9.26 3.00 -37.92
C GLU A 240 9.35 4.53 -37.75
N PRO A 241 10.16 5.26 -38.56
CA PRO A 241 10.30 6.72 -38.43
C PRO A 241 9.00 7.52 -38.64
N ASN A 242 8.09 6.99 -39.47
CA ASN A 242 6.92 7.71 -39.98
C ASN A 242 5.59 7.32 -39.31
N ASN A 243 5.58 6.34 -38.40
CA ASN A 243 4.37 5.76 -37.84
C ASN A 243 4.19 6.14 -36.36
N ILE A 244 3.22 7.01 -36.07
CA ILE A 244 3.02 7.56 -34.72
C ILE A 244 2.36 6.60 -33.72
N TYR A 245 1.85 5.45 -34.21
CA TYR A 245 1.14 4.45 -33.40
C TYR A 245 1.95 3.17 -33.15
N GLN A 246 3.18 3.08 -33.66
CA GLN A 246 4.06 1.92 -33.46
C GLN A 246 4.94 2.04 -32.20
N PRO A 247 5.44 0.90 -31.67
CA PRO A 247 6.15 0.88 -30.40
C PRO A 247 7.58 1.44 -30.47
N PHE A 248 8.11 1.87 -29.33
CA PHE A 248 9.54 2.15 -29.17
C PHE A 248 10.27 0.92 -28.62
N ASN A 249 11.43 0.59 -29.17
CA ASN A 249 12.35 -0.38 -28.60
C ASN A 249 13.17 0.32 -27.50
N LEU A 250 12.92 -0.04 -26.24
CA LEU A 250 13.67 0.46 -25.08
C LEU A 250 14.71 -0.57 -24.65
N TYR A 251 15.97 -0.13 -24.55
CA TYR A 251 17.09 -0.94 -24.08
C TYR A 251 17.26 -0.66 -22.58
N LEU A 252 16.64 -1.50 -21.75
CA LEU A 252 16.36 -1.19 -20.35
C LEU A 252 17.62 -1.10 -19.46
N ASP A 253 18.75 -1.61 -19.95
CA ASP A 253 20.08 -1.61 -19.34
C ASP A 253 21.09 -0.65 -20.01
N GLU A 254 20.67 0.16 -20.99
CA GLU A 254 21.53 1.11 -21.72
C GLU A 254 21.01 2.56 -21.57
N PRO A 255 21.80 3.50 -21.01
CA PRO A 255 21.41 4.91 -20.92
C PRO A 255 21.33 5.55 -22.31
N ASP A 256 20.52 6.60 -22.46
CA ASP A 256 20.47 7.32 -23.73
C ASP A 256 21.75 8.16 -23.93
N GLU A 257 22.42 7.98 -25.07
CA GLU A 257 23.69 8.65 -25.40
C GLU A 257 23.55 10.17 -25.54
N SER A 258 22.33 10.68 -25.78
CA SER A 258 22.05 12.12 -25.95
C SER A 258 22.48 12.97 -24.75
N TRP A 259 22.33 12.45 -23.53
CA TRP A 259 22.73 13.10 -22.28
C TRP A 259 23.93 12.42 -21.63
N SER A 260 23.95 11.09 -21.55
CA SER A 260 24.91 10.35 -20.71
C SER A 260 26.37 10.57 -21.08
N THR A 261 26.64 10.83 -22.37
CA THR A 261 27.98 11.14 -22.89
C THR A 261 28.45 12.59 -22.63
N LYS A 262 27.55 13.48 -22.18
CA LYS A 262 27.77 14.94 -22.06
C LYS A 262 27.53 15.49 -20.66
N ILE A 263 26.86 14.72 -19.79
CA ILE A 263 26.38 15.19 -18.49
C ILE A 263 27.48 15.32 -17.43
N GLN A 264 28.66 14.76 -17.70
CA GLN A 264 29.78 14.70 -16.76
C GLN A 264 30.24 16.10 -16.29
N ASP A 265 30.20 17.08 -17.20
CA ASP A 265 30.76 18.41 -16.99
C ASP A 265 29.69 19.43 -16.50
N PHE A 266 28.52 18.93 -16.03
CA PHE A 266 27.43 19.76 -15.52
C PHE A 266 27.41 19.88 -13.99
N ASP A 267 27.35 21.11 -13.48
CA ASP A 267 27.24 21.43 -12.05
C ASP A 267 25.89 21.01 -11.47
N TYR A 268 24.82 21.15 -12.25
CA TYR A 268 23.46 20.80 -11.86
C TYR A 268 22.74 20.04 -12.97
N VAL A 269 21.97 19.02 -12.59
CA VAL A 269 21.21 18.19 -13.52
C VAL A 269 19.82 17.93 -12.96
N ILE A 270 18.77 18.35 -13.67
CA ILE A 270 17.38 18.03 -13.37
C ILE A 270 16.94 16.89 -14.28
N ILE A 271 16.82 15.69 -13.71
CA ILE A 271 16.33 14.50 -14.42
C ILE A 271 14.85 14.28 -14.11
N SER A 272 14.04 14.04 -15.14
CA SER A 272 12.60 13.77 -14.97
C SER A 272 11.95 13.15 -16.21
N SER A 273 11.05 12.18 -16.01
CA SER A 273 10.18 11.64 -17.07
C SER A 273 8.98 10.92 -16.45
N GLY A 274 7.89 10.78 -17.21
CA GLY A 274 6.93 9.69 -16.99
C GLY A 274 5.88 9.52 -18.08
N HIS A 275 5.42 10.58 -18.73
CA HIS A 275 4.25 10.53 -19.62
C HIS A 275 4.44 9.72 -20.90
N TRP A 276 5.67 9.32 -21.21
CA TRP A 276 5.98 8.45 -22.35
C TRP A 276 5.88 6.96 -22.02
N PHE A 277 5.98 6.56 -20.75
CA PHE A 277 5.92 5.15 -20.32
C PHE A 277 4.51 4.53 -20.37
N SER A 278 3.51 5.30 -20.78
CA SER A 278 2.16 4.83 -21.12
C SER A 278 2.01 4.40 -22.59
N ARG A 279 3.05 4.54 -23.42
CA ARG A 279 3.00 4.21 -24.86
C ARG A 279 3.32 2.72 -25.11
N PRO A 280 2.82 2.13 -26.21
CA PRO A 280 3.28 0.83 -26.67
C PRO A 280 4.81 0.80 -26.83
N THR A 281 5.46 -0.21 -26.27
CA THR A 281 6.93 -0.30 -26.22
C THR A 281 7.41 -1.74 -26.17
N MET A 282 8.50 -2.06 -26.86
CA MET A 282 9.19 -3.34 -26.81
C MET A 282 10.39 -3.21 -25.86
N PHE A 283 10.61 -4.21 -25.00
CA PHE A 283 11.62 -4.17 -23.94
C PHE A 283 12.77 -5.11 -24.24
N TYR A 284 13.98 -4.56 -24.25
CA TYR A 284 15.22 -5.27 -24.47
C TYR A 284 16.11 -5.22 -23.22
N LEU A 285 16.81 -6.32 -22.94
CA LEU A 285 17.91 -6.40 -21.97
C LEU A 285 19.06 -7.16 -22.65
N ASN A 286 20.29 -6.66 -22.57
CA ASN A 286 21.46 -7.17 -23.31
C ASN A 286 21.12 -7.41 -24.80
N HIS A 287 20.50 -6.41 -25.44
CA HIS A 287 19.97 -6.46 -26.82
C HIS A 287 18.98 -7.62 -27.12
N THR A 288 18.52 -8.37 -26.11
CA THR A 288 17.58 -9.49 -26.24
C THR A 288 16.17 -9.04 -25.85
N LEU A 289 15.16 -9.36 -26.68
CA LEU A 289 13.76 -9.03 -26.39
C LEU A 289 13.25 -9.82 -25.18
N VAL A 290 12.79 -9.14 -24.14
CA VAL A 290 12.28 -9.75 -22.90
C VAL A 290 10.76 -9.58 -22.70
N GLY A 291 10.14 -8.60 -23.37
CA GLY A 291 8.71 -8.36 -23.28
C GLY A 291 8.26 -7.10 -24.03
N CYS A 292 7.01 -6.68 -23.80
CA CYS A 292 6.47 -5.41 -24.29
C CYS A 292 5.34 -4.88 -23.39
N LEU A 293 5.11 -3.57 -23.47
CA LEU A 293 3.87 -2.93 -23.03
C LEU A 293 2.97 -2.76 -24.26
N PHE A 294 1.73 -3.24 -24.15
CA PHE A 294 0.74 -3.33 -25.24
C PHE A 294 1.23 -4.20 -26.42
N CYS A 295 1.60 -5.44 -26.10
CA CYS A 295 2.03 -6.45 -27.07
C CYS A 295 0.92 -6.77 -28.10
N SER A 296 1.22 -6.54 -29.38
CA SER A 296 0.40 -6.99 -30.52
C SER A 296 0.83 -8.35 -31.07
N GLN A 297 1.97 -8.88 -30.62
CA GLN A 297 2.61 -10.08 -31.17
C GLN A 297 2.33 -11.31 -30.29
N PRO A 298 1.83 -12.43 -30.85
CA PRO A 298 1.81 -13.69 -30.12
C PRO A 298 3.25 -14.14 -29.83
N ASN A 299 3.47 -14.70 -28.64
CA ASN A 299 4.77 -15.14 -28.10
C ASN A 299 5.71 -14.04 -27.56
N VAL A 300 5.24 -12.80 -27.33
CA VAL A 300 6.01 -11.80 -26.56
C VAL A 300 5.30 -11.48 -25.24
N THR A 301 6.06 -11.46 -24.14
CA THR A 301 5.54 -11.28 -22.77
C THR A 301 5.00 -9.87 -22.54
N GLN A 302 3.70 -9.74 -22.26
CA GLN A 302 3.11 -8.49 -21.78
C GLN A 302 3.68 -8.15 -20.39
N MET A 303 4.17 -6.91 -20.26
CA MET A 303 4.74 -6.33 -19.05
C MET A 303 4.08 -4.98 -18.75
N THR A 304 4.27 -4.46 -17.53
CA THR A 304 3.70 -3.19 -17.08
C THR A 304 4.59 -2.00 -17.47
N SER A 305 4.01 -0.80 -17.51
CA SER A 305 4.76 0.45 -17.56
C SER A 305 5.70 0.62 -16.36
N PHE A 306 5.28 0.15 -15.17
CA PHE A 306 6.07 0.18 -13.95
C PHE A 306 7.41 -0.56 -14.08
N PHE A 307 7.45 -1.70 -14.78
CA PHE A 307 8.67 -2.47 -15.00
C PHE A 307 9.71 -1.67 -15.79
N SER A 308 9.34 -1.11 -16.95
CA SER A 308 10.26 -0.32 -17.77
C SER A 308 10.59 1.03 -17.12
N TYR A 309 9.65 1.63 -16.39
CA TYR A 309 9.85 2.86 -15.65
C TYR A 309 10.90 2.71 -14.53
N GLN A 310 10.80 1.64 -13.74
CA GLN A 310 11.80 1.33 -12.72
C GLN A 310 13.17 1.07 -13.36
N LYS A 311 13.25 0.23 -14.41
CA LYS A 311 14.52 -0.04 -15.08
C LYS A 311 15.15 1.21 -15.69
N ALA A 312 14.36 2.10 -16.26
CA ALA A 312 14.85 3.36 -16.80
C ALA A 312 15.51 4.25 -15.75
N PHE A 313 14.84 4.49 -14.61
CA PHE A 313 15.43 5.28 -13.53
C PHE A 313 16.62 4.58 -12.86
N HIS A 314 16.54 3.26 -12.68
CA HIS A 314 17.65 2.45 -12.17
C HIS A 314 18.92 2.61 -13.02
N THR A 315 18.79 2.44 -14.34
CA THR A 315 19.90 2.54 -15.30
C THR A 315 20.43 3.98 -15.40
N ALA A 316 19.55 4.98 -15.43
CA ALA A 316 19.95 6.39 -15.46
C ALA A 316 20.72 6.79 -14.20
N PHE A 317 20.25 6.44 -13.00
CA PHE A 317 20.98 6.72 -11.76
C PHE A 317 22.28 5.94 -11.64
N ARG A 318 22.32 4.69 -12.11
CA ARG A 318 23.58 3.93 -12.18
C ARG A 318 24.61 4.55 -13.10
N THR A 319 24.16 5.22 -14.18
CA THR A 319 25.05 5.96 -15.08
C THR A 319 25.69 7.17 -14.37
N PHE A 320 24.93 7.95 -13.59
CA PHE A 320 25.55 8.98 -12.73
C PHE A 320 26.51 8.37 -11.68
N ASN A 321 26.14 7.23 -11.10
CA ASN A 321 26.99 6.52 -10.14
C ASN A 321 28.25 5.90 -10.74
N SER A 322 28.32 5.67 -12.06
CA SER A 322 29.49 5.12 -12.76
C SER A 322 30.38 6.18 -13.43
N LEU A 323 29.86 7.36 -13.81
CA LEU A 323 30.65 8.44 -14.41
C LEU A 323 31.77 8.92 -13.48
N GLU A 324 33.03 8.64 -13.84
CA GLU A 324 34.21 8.80 -12.95
C GLU A 324 34.44 10.25 -12.49
N ASN A 325 34.31 11.21 -13.41
CA ASN A 325 34.60 12.62 -13.14
C ASN A 325 33.37 13.47 -12.81
N TYR A 326 32.15 12.92 -12.86
CA TYR A 326 30.95 13.67 -12.47
C TYR A 326 31.00 14.07 -10.99
N LYS A 327 30.66 15.35 -10.72
CA LYS A 327 30.63 15.96 -9.37
C LYS A 327 29.38 16.82 -9.11
N GLY A 328 28.52 17.01 -10.10
CA GLY A 328 27.35 17.88 -9.99
C GLY A 328 26.26 17.37 -9.04
N VAL A 329 25.25 18.21 -8.83
CA VAL A 329 24.03 17.88 -8.10
C VAL A 329 22.96 17.37 -9.06
N THR A 330 22.56 16.11 -8.90
CA THR A 330 21.43 15.53 -9.66
C THR A 330 20.13 15.68 -8.85
N PHE A 331 19.26 16.59 -9.29
CA PHE A 331 17.88 16.71 -8.81
C PHE A 331 16.96 15.77 -9.59
N LEU A 332 16.26 14.88 -8.90
CA LEU A 332 15.10 14.20 -9.46
C LEU A 332 13.87 15.09 -9.29
N ARG A 333 13.35 15.67 -10.38
CA ARG A 333 12.01 16.26 -10.35
C ARG A 333 10.99 15.14 -10.49
N THR A 334 10.14 14.99 -9.48
CA THR A 334 9.11 13.94 -9.45
C THR A 334 8.05 14.11 -10.55
N PHE A 335 7.24 13.07 -10.73
CA PHE A 335 6.22 12.97 -11.77
C PHE A 335 5.10 13.99 -11.55
N ALA A 336 4.89 14.88 -12.52
CA ALA A 336 3.77 15.81 -12.52
C ALA A 336 2.54 15.12 -13.13
N PRO A 337 1.44 14.89 -12.37
CA PRO A 337 0.26 14.19 -12.88
C PRO A 337 -0.43 14.94 -14.01
N SER A 338 -1.19 14.18 -14.82
CA SER A 338 -2.12 14.69 -15.83
C SER A 338 -3.56 14.62 -15.32
N HIS A 339 -4.37 15.65 -15.59
CA HIS A 339 -5.73 15.75 -15.06
C HIS A 339 -6.77 15.63 -16.17
N PHE A 340 -7.23 14.41 -16.45
CA PHE A 340 -8.37 14.18 -17.36
C PHE A 340 -9.64 13.92 -16.54
N GLU A 341 -10.67 14.74 -16.75
CA GLU A 341 -12.03 14.55 -16.27
C GLU A 341 -12.95 14.15 -17.44
N ASP A 342 -14.11 13.55 -17.12
CA ASP A 342 -15.16 13.07 -18.06
C ASP A 342 -14.73 12.10 -19.18
N GLY A 343 -13.47 11.66 -19.18
CA GLY A 343 -12.94 10.65 -20.09
C GLY A 343 -11.44 10.42 -19.90
N VAL A 344 -10.88 9.53 -20.71
CA VAL A 344 -9.42 9.39 -20.87
C VAL A 344 -8.96 10.13 -22.13
N TRP A 345 -7.64 10.34 -22.25
CA TRP A 345 -7.01 11.15 -23.31
C TRP A 345 -7.39 10.76 -24.75
N ASP A 346 -7.68 9.47 -25.00
CA ASP A 346 -8.10 8.92 -26.30
C ASP A 346 -9.62 8.86 -26.50
N LYS A 347 -10.41 9.23 -25.47
CA LYS A 347 -11.88 9.09 -25.45
C LYS A 347 -12.60 10.40 -25.09
N GLY A 348 -11.95 11.54 -25.33
CA GLY A 348 -12.56 12.87 -25.21
C GLY A 348 -12.50 13.51 -23.82
N GLY A 349 -11.70 12.97 -22.88
CA GLY A 349 -11.48 13.62 -21.59
C GLY A 349 -10.83 15.00 -21.70
N ASP A 350 -11.09 15.89 -20.75
CA ASP A 350 -10.62 17.28 -20.74
C ASP A 350 -10.25 17.75 -19.31
N CYS A 351 -9.58 18.90 -19.20
CA CYS A 351 -9.11 19.55 -17.98
C CYS A 351 -9.85 20.87 -17.81
N VAL A 352 -11.17 20.81 -17.62
CA VAL A 352 -12.07 21.98 -17.66
C VAL A 352 -12.11 22.82 -16.38
N ARG A 353 -11.42 22.39 -15.31
CA ARG A 353 -11.39 23.12 -14.03
C ARG A 353 -10.66 24.45 -14.17
N LYS A 354 -11.10 25.44 -13.37
CA LYS A 354 -10.55 26.82 -13.39
C LYS A 354 -9.87 27.23 -12.09
N THR A 355 -9.88 26.35 -11.10
CA THR A 355 -9.27 26.56 -9.78
C THR A 355 -8.46 25.32 -9.38
N PRO A 356 -7.45 25.49 -8.50
CA PRO A 356 -6.80 24.38 -7.81
C PRO A 356 -7.78 23.46 -7.08
N PHE A 357 -7.33 22.25 -6.77
CA PHE A 357 -7.92 21.44 -5.70
C PHE A 357 -7.40 21.90 -4.33
N LYS A 358 -8.23 21.84 -3.30
CA LYS A 358 -7.77 21.87 -1.90
C LYS A 358 -7.07 20.55 -1.55
N ARG A 359 -6.21 20.56 -0.53
CA ARG A 359 -5.39 19.41 -0.10
C ARG A 359 -6.20 18.14 0.24
N ASN A 360 -7.47 18.30 0.61
CA ASN A 360 -8.41 17.23 0.93
C ASN A 360 -9.35 16.84 -0.23
N GLU A 361 -9.31 17.54 -1.38
CA GLU A 361 -10.18 17.28 -2.53
C GLU A 361 -9.56 16.32 -3.55
N LYS A 362 -8.22 16.23 -3.62
CA LYS A 362 -7.53 15.25 -4.46
C LYS A 362 -6.30 14.65 -3.77
N VAL A 363 -6.25 13.32 -3.77
CA VAL A 363 -5.13 12.49 -3.32
C VAL A 363 -4.40 11.87 -4.52
N LEU A 364 -3.13 11.51 -4.33
CA LEU A 364 -2.28 10.92 -5.37
C LEU A 364 -2.61 9.43 -5.49
N GLU A 365 -3.06 9.00 -6.67
CA GLU A 365 -3.65 7.67 -6.89
C GLU A 365 -3.10 7.00 -8.17
N ASP A 366 -3.50 5.74 -8.41
CA ASP A 366 -3.24 4.95 -9.61
C ASP A 366 -1.77 4.91 -10.05
N TYR A 367 -1.53 4.93 -11.37
CA TYR A 367 -0.19 4.90 -11.97
C TYR A 367 0.67 6.11 -11.58
N SER A 368 0.06 7.27 -11.30
CA SER A 368 0.77 8.48 -10.85
C SER A 368 1.42 8.24 -9.50
N LEU A 369 0.71 7.56 -8.60
CA LEU A 369 1.18 7.19 -7.28
C LEU A 369 2.30 6.13 -7.32
N GLU A 370 2.20 5.11 -8.18
CA GLU A 370 3.28 4.11 -8.34
C GLU A 370 4.51 4.67 -9.08
N PHE A 371 4.34 5.55 -10.07
CA PHE A 371 5.48 6.26 -10.68
C PHE A 371 6.23 7.10 -9.62
N TYR A 372 5.50 7.86 -8.80
CA TYR A 372 6.08 8.62 -7.69
C TYR A 372 6.84 7.73 -6.69
N LYS A 373 6.29 6.57 -6.30
CA LYS A 373 6.96 5.61 -5.41
C LYS A 373 8.25 5.04 -6.02
N ILE A 374 8.21 4.63 -7.28
CA ILE A 374 9.38 4.12 -8.02
C ILE A 374 10.49 5.18 -8.08
N GLN A 375 10.12 6.43 -8.35
CA GLN A 375 11.05 7.57 -8.34
C GLN A 375 11.74 7.75 -6.99
N LEU A 376 11.01 7.72 -5.87
CA LEU A 376 11.60 7.80 -4.53
C LEU A 376 12.51 6.59 -4.21
N GLN A 377 12.12 5.39 -4.63
CA GLN A 377 12.89 4.16 -4.39
C GLN A 377 14.23 4.18 -5.14
N GLU A 378 14.21 4.42 -6.45
CA GLU A 378 15.45 4.47 -7.25
C GLU A 378 16.32 5.67 -6.89
N LEU A 379 15.75 6.81 -6.47
CA LEU A 379 16.53 7.93 -5.88
C LEU A 379 17.23 7.53 -4.58
N THR A 380 16.56 6.76 -3.71
CA THR A 380 17.14 6.28 -2.45
C THR A 380 18.28 5.28 -2.70
N ILE A 381 18.13 4.42 -3.73
CA ILE A 381 19.21 3.54 -4.21
C ILE A 381 20.38 4.38 -4.76
N ALA A 382 20.10 5.38 -5.60
CA ALA A 382 21.10 6.28 -6.16
C ALA A 382 21.92 6.99 -5.09
N GLN A 383 21.24 7.56 -4.07
CA GLN A 383 21.87 8.18 -2.90
C GLN A 383 22.75 7.20 -2.11
N LYS A 384 22.29 5.96 -1.92
CA LYS A 384 23.01 4.93 -1.15
C LYS A 384 24.28 4.45 -1.88
N GLU A 385 24.18 4.15 -3.17
CA GLU A 385 25.33 3.76 -4.01
C GLU A 385 26.31 4.94 -4.18
N GLY A 386 25.81 6.13 -4.51
CA GLY A 386 26.61 7.33 -4.79
C GLY A 386 27.32 7.93 -3.57
N LYS A 387 26.88 7.61 -2.34
CA LYS A 387 27.49 8.09 -1.09
C LYS A 387 28.99 7.79 -1.01
N MET A 388 29.43 6.63 -1.48
CA MET A 388 30.86 6.24 -1.47
C MET A 388 31.73 7.10 -2.41
N ARG A 389 31.12 7.77 -3.38
CA ARG A 389 31.77 8.68 -4.34
C ARG A 389 31.50 10.17 -4.06
N ASN A 390 30.83 10.47 -2.93
CA ASN A 390 30.32 11.79 -2.55
C ASN A 390 29.40 12.45 -3.60
N LEU A 391 28.62 11.64 -4.33
CA LEU A 391 27.68 12.15 -5.34
C LEU A 391 26.41 12.72 -4.69
N LYS A 392 25.94 13.86 -5.19
CA LYS A 392 24.82 14.62 -4.62
C LYS A 392 23.52 14.39 -5.39
N PHE A 393 22.76 13.35 -5.02
CA PHE A 393 21.39 13.17 -5.50
C PHE A 393 20.39 13.84 -4.56
N ARG A 394 19.39 14.56 -5.10
CA ARG A 394 18.40 15.33 -4.35
C ARG A 394 16.99 15.12 -4.87
N LEU A 395 16.03 15.17 -3.95
CA LEU A 395 14.60 15.15 -4.27
C LEU A 395 14.15 16.57 -4.58
N PHE A 396 13.48 16.74 -5.71
CA PHE A 396 12.70 17.91 -6.07
C PHE A 396 11.26 17.43 -6.24
N ASP A 397 10.48 17.47 -5.15
CA ASP A 397 9.14 16.92 -5.17
C ASP A 397 8.10 17.93 -5.70
N ALA A 398 7.78 17.81 -6.98
CA ALA A 398 6.73 18.57 -7.64
C ALA A 398 5.35 17.88 -7.56
N THR A 399 5.28 16.58 -7.27
CA THR A 399 4.08 15.76 -7.51
C THR A 399 2.87 16.27 -6.73
N GLN A 400 2.98 16.46 -5.41
CA GLN A 400 1.85 16.90 -4.58
C GLN A 400 1.39 18.32 -4.91
N ALA A 401 2.32 19.23 -5.24
CA ALA A 401 1.97 20.59 -5.65
C ALA A 401 1.23 20.60 -7.00
N MET A 402 1.66 19.77 -7.97
CA MET A 402 1.08 19.72 -9.31
C MET A 402 -0.24 18.94 -9.37
N LEU A 403 -0.41 17.90 -8.55
CA LEU A 403 -1.67 17.17 -8.38
C LEU A 403 -2.84 18.11 -8.01
N LEU A 404 -2.55 19.19 -7.29
CA LEU A 404 -3.55 20.17 -6.89
C LEU A 404 -3.83 21.23 -7.98
N ARG A 405 -3.26 21.12 -9.19
CA ARG A 405 -3.37 22.13 -10.28
C ARG A 405 -4.02 21.64 -11.59
N PRO A 406 -5.21 21.02 -11.55
CA PRO A 406 -5.93 20.60 -12.76
C PRO A 406 -6.27 21.79 -13.70
N ASP A 407 -6.33 23.00 -13.15
CA ASP A 407 -6.57 24.27 -13.84
C ASP A 407 -5.36 24.77 -14.65
N GLY A 408 -4.17 24.22 -14.44
CA GLY A 408 -2.92 24.67 -15.05
C GLY A 408 -2.67 24.25 -16.49
N HIS A 409 -3.50 23.36 -17.03
CA HIS A 409 -3.28 22.70 -18.32
C HIS A 409 -3.79 23.52 -19.53
N PRO A 410 -3.24 23.32 -20.73
CA PRO A 410 -3.75 23.95 -21.95
C PRO A 410 -5.17 23.52 -22.37
N SER A 411 -5.64 22.31 -22.03
CA SER A 411 -6.94 21.81 -22.51
C SER A 411 -7.00 21.91 -24.06
N LYS A 412 -8.14 22.25 -24.63
CA LYS A 412 -8.36 22.58 -26.05
C LYS A 412 -7.63 23.83 -26.55
N TYR A 413 -6.98 24.60 -25.69
CA TYR A 413 -6.20 25.78 -26.07
C TYR A 413 -4.73 25.45 -26.42
N GLY A 414 -4.33 24.17 -26.39
CA GLY A 414 -3.00 23.70 -26.78
C GLY A 414 -2.90 23.40 -28.29
N HIS A 415 -2.35 24.33 -29.08
CA HIS A 415 -2.16 24.14 -30.52
C HIS A 415 -0.78 23.57 -30.88
N TRP A 416 -0.74 22.32 -31.38
CA TRP A 416 0.50 21.69 -31.83
C TRP A 416 0.99 22.25 -33.19
N PRO A 417 2.32 22.48 -33.40
CA PRO A 417 2.85 23.00 -34.67
C PRO A 417 2.69 22.11 -35.92
N LYS A 418 2.04 20.93 -35.79
CA LYS A 418 1.79 19.99 -36.89
C LYS A 418 0.28 19.77 -37.01
N PRO A 419 -0.37 20.12 -38.14
CA PRO A 419 -1.83 20.14 -38.25
C PRO A 419 -2.49 18.74 -38.23
N ASN A 420 -1.73 17.66 -38.38
CA ASN A 420 -2.22 16.28 -38.38
C ASN A 420 -2.18 15.60 -36.98
N VAL A 421 -2.05 16.37 -35.90
CA VAL A 421 -1.94 15.84 -34.52
C VAL A 421 -3.33 15.79 -33.87
N THR A 422 -3.96 14.62 -33.89
CA THR A 422 -5.29 14.39 -33.30
C THR A 422 -5.23 14.14 -31.79
N PHE A 423 -4.81 15.14 -31.02
CA PHE A 423 -5.12 15.26 -29.60
C PHE A 423 -6.21 16.33 -29.45
N SER A 424 -7.33 16.01 -28.77
CA SER A 424 -8.44 16.96 -28.59
C SER A 424 -8.14 18.01 -27.51
N ASN A 425 -7.56 17.57 -26.39
CA ASN A 425 -7.26 18.39 -25.21
C ASN A 425 -5.88 18.00 -24.67
N ASP A 426 -5.03 18.97 -24.33
CA ASP A 426 -3.75 18.72 -23.66
C ASP A 426 -3.88 18.92 -22.15
N CYS A 427 -3.94 17.82 -21.41
CA CYS A 427 -3.98 17.78 -19.95
C CYS A 427 -2.71 17.17 -19.35
N VAL A 428 -1.58 17.28 -20.06
CA VAL A 428 -0.26 16.73 -19.69
C VAL A 428 0.77 17.84 -19.54
N HIS A 429 0.79 18.79 -20.48
CA HIS A 429 1.65 19.97 -20.43
C HIS A 429 0.99 21.09 -19.63
N TRP A 430 1.73 22.19 -19.44
CA TRP A 430 1.33 23.30 -18.58
C TRP A 430 1.36 24.60 -19.37
N CYS A 431 0.36 25.45 -19.15
CA CYS A 431 0.35 26.81 -19.72
C CYS A 431 1.60 27.59 -19.27
N LEU A 432 2.12 28.44 -20.16
CA LEU A 432 3.20 29.38 -19.86
C LEU A 432 2.72 30.82 -20.15
N PRO A 433 2.69 31.74 -19.16
CA PRO A 433 2.89 31.51 -17.72
C PRO A 433 1.85 30.54 -17.11
N GLY A 434 2.14 30.02 -15.91
CA GLY A 434 1.24 29.07 -15.23
C GLY A 434 1.84 28.39 -13.99
N PRO A 435 1.11 27.45 -13.34
CA PRO A 435 1.55 26.76 -12.12
C PRO A 435 2.97 26.17 -12.17
N ILE A 436 3.44 25.79 -13.36
CA ILE A 436 4.79 25.26 -13.59
C ILE A 436 5.89 26.24 -13.18
N ASP A 437 5.62 27.55 -13.16
CA ASP A 437 6.57 28.59 -12.76
C ASP A 437 7.07 28.40 -11.32
N VAL A 438 6.27 27.78 -10.44
CA VAL A 438 6.63 27.42 -9.05
C VAL A 438 7.80 26.43 -8.96
N TRP A 439 8.10 25.71 -10.04
CA TRP A 439 9.27 24.84 -10.09
C TRP A 439 10.56 25.65 -10.02
N SER A 440 10.55 26.91 -10.50
CA SER A 440 11.70 27.81 -10.34
C SER A 440 11.85 28.29 -8.89
N ASP A 441 10.74 28.56 -8.18
CA ASP A 441 10.74 28.87 -6.73
C ASP A 441 11.41 27.72 -5.95
N PHE A 442 10.96 26.48 -6.18
CA PHE A 442 11.54 25.27 -5.56
C PHE A 442 13.01 25.09 -5.91
N LEU A 443 13.38 25.25 -7.19
CA LEU A 443 14.75 25.04 -7.67
C LEU A 443 15.73 26.03 -7.02
N LEU A 444 15.40 27.32 -6.98
CA LEU A 444 16.24 28.35 -6.38
C LEU A 444 16.50 28.08 -4.88
N GLU A 445 15.47 27.67 -4.13
CA GLU A 445 15.60 27.36 -2.70
C GLU A 445 16.34 26.03 -2.45
N LEU A 446 16.15 25.02 -3.29
CA LEU A 446 16.96 23.80 -3.27
C LEU A 446 18.45 24.07 -3.51
N MET A 447 18.78 24.91 -4.49
CA MET A 447 20.17 25.23 -4.83
C MET A 447 20.83 26.08 -3.72
N LYS A 448 20.12 27.05 -3.13
CA LYS A 448 20.58 27.78 -1.93
C LYS A 448 20.97 26.83 -0.78
N ARG A 449 20.17 25.78 -0.53
CA ARG A 449 20.45 24.78 0.52
C ARG A 449 21.71 23.95 0.22
N GLU A 450 22.00 23.68 -1.05
CA GLU A 450 23.21 22.96 -1.46
C GLU A 450 24.49 23.80 -1.38
N GLU A 451 24.42 25.11 -1.63
CA GLU A 451 25.56 26.01 -1.43
C GLU A 451 25.81 26.24 0.08
N ASN A 452 24.75 26.54 0.84
CA ASN A 452 24.82 26.84 2.27
C ASN A 452 25.35 25.67 3.13
N THR A 453 25.11 24.42 2.73
CA THR A 453 25.68 23.24 3.43
C THR A 453 27.19 23.08 3.21
N CYS A 454 27.76 23.74 2.20
CA CYS A 454 29.21 23.82 2.03
C CYS A 454 29.86 24.78 3.05
N SER A 455 29.16 25.86 3.42
CA SER A 455 29.66 26.90 4.34
C SER A 455 29.72 26.46 5.82
N SER A 456 29.08 25.36 6.21
CA SER A 456 28.95 24.95 7.62
C SER A 456 30.11 24.12 8.18
N ILE A 457 31.18 23.90 7.42
CA ILE A 457 32.29 22.98 7.81
C ILE A 457 33.42 23.70 8.58
N HIS A 458 33.48 25.03 8.59
CA HIS A 458 34.43 25.77 9.43
C HIS A 458 33.85 26.14 10.82
N PRO A 459 34.61 25.91 11.92
CA PRO A 459 34.18 26.32 13.25
C PRO A 459 34.24 27.85 13.40
N ARG A 460 33.23 28.44 14.05
CA ARG A 460 33.14 29.89 14.32
C ARG A 460 34.36 30.40 15.10
N SER A 461 35.06 31.37 14.53
CA SER A 461 35.88 32.34 15.27
C SER A 461 35.61 33.78 14.77
N TYR A 462 36.13 34.78 15.48
CA TYR A 462 35.55 36.13 15.54
C TYR A 462 35.94 37.08 14.38
N LEU A 463 34.94 37.89 13.97
CA LEU A 463 34.98 39.26 13.42
C LEU A 463 35.90 39.67 12.24
N ASN A 464 35.35 40.67 11.50
CA ASN A 464 35.99 41.69 10.65
C ASN A 464 36.34 41.39 9.18
N HIS A 465 36.32 42.48 8.40
CA HIS A 465 36.38 42.54 6.94
C HIS A 465 37.73 42.10 6.34
N ARG A 466 37.70 41.33 5.25
CA ARG A 466 38.09 41.76 3.87
C ARG A 466 37.93 40.63 2.84
N LEU A 467 38.12 40.97 1.55
CA LEU A 467 38.15 40.02 0.43
C LEU A 467 39.43 39.15 0.46
N VAL A 468 39.36 37.95 -0.15
CA VAL A 468 40.25 37.40 -1.21
C VAL A 468 40.34 35.86 -1.15
N GLY A 469 40.10 35.20 -2.29
CA GLY A 469 40.88 34.05 -2.81
C GLY A 469 40.77 32.67 -2.14
N CYS A 470 40.33 31.68 -2.91
CA CYS A 470 40.55 30.25 -2.63
C CYS A 470 41.88 29.79 -3.23
N VAL A 471 42.67 28.98 -2.50
CA VAL A 471 43.81 28.20 -3.03
C VAL A 471 43.93 26.86 -2.27
N ASP A 472 44.04 25.77 -3.04
CA ASP A 472 44.54 24.41 -2.78
C ASP A 472 44.47 23.75 -1.39
N CYS A 473 43.93 22.52 -1.37
CA CYS A 473 44.15 21.53 -0.31
C CYS A 473 45.14 20.45 -0.79
N ILE A 474 46.21 20.22 -0.03
CA ILE A 474 47.14 19.08 -0.21
C ILE A 474 46.91 18.07 0.93
N GLU A 475 47.08 16.78 0.64
CA GLU A 475 46.92 15.66 1.58
C GLU A 475 47.84 15.74 2.80
N PRO A 476 47.45 15.04 3.90
CA PRO A 476 48.46 14.35 4.70
C PRO A 476 48.09 12.89 5.00
N ASN A 477 48.98 11.97 4.58
CA ASN A 477 49.20 10.71 5.29
C ASN A 477 49.91 11.00 6.63
N ILE A 478 49.68 10.18 7.67
CA ILE A 478 50.62 9.99 8.79
C ILE A 478 50.33 8.67 9.53
N THR A 479 51.37 8.06 10.09
CA THR A 479 51.35 6.75 10.76
C THR A 479 51.89 6.82 12.19
N HIS A 480 51.53 5.81 13.01
CA HIS A 480 52.13 5.41 14.30
C HIS A 480 52.29 6.44 15.44
N PHE A 481 51.82 6.06 16.64
CA PHE A 481 52.69 5.91 17.84
C PHE A 481 52.03 4.95 18.87
N THR A 482 52.77 4.50 19.90
CA THR A 482 52.39 3.34 20.74
C THR A 482 52.73 3.48 22.24
N SER A 483 51.90 2.82 23.08
CA SER A 483 52.22 2.28 24.44
C SER A 483 52.53 3.24 25.62
N PHE A 484 51.90 3.04 26.80
CA PHE A 484 52.53 2.42 28.00
C PHE A 484 51.63 2.34 29.28
N PHE A 485 51.43 1.11 29.79
CA PHE A 485 51.31 0.61 31.19
C PHE A 485 50.44 1.27 32.32
N SER A 486 49.40 0.50 32.73
CA SER A 486 49.23 -0.18 34.05
C SER A 486 49.30 0.53 35.43
N TYR A 487 48.29 0.33 36.30
CA TYR A 487 48.40 -0.48 37.56
C TYR A 487 47.02 -0.92 38.16
N ARG A 488 46.93 -1.33 39.45
CA ARG A 488 46.05 -2.45 39.93
C ARG A 488 45.45 -2.32 41.36
N MET A 489 44.26 -2.90 41.58
CA MET A 489 43.68 -3.41 42.88
C MET A 489 43.32 -2.36 43.98
N ALA A 490 42.47 -2.60 45.02
CA ALA A 490 42.19 -3.82 45.81
C ALA A 490 40.84 -3.82 46.63
N PHE A 491 40.24 -5.02 46.83
CA PHE A 491 39.43 -5.55 47.98
C PHE A 491 38.13 -4.80 48.46
N LYS A 492 36.98 -5.40 48.86
CA LYS A 492 36.61 -6.53 49.78
C LYS A 492 36.85 -6.21 51.28
N THR A 493 35.98 -6.48 52.27
CA THR A 493 34.61 -7.10 52.34
C THR A 493 33.77 -6.38 53.45
N THR A 494 32.76 -6.85 54.23
CA THR A 494 32.27 -8.19 54.64
C THR A 494 30.78 -8.24 55.06
N PHE A 495 30.13 -9.34 54.69
CA PHE A 495 28.86 -10.01 55.08
C PHE A 495 28.27 -9.91 56.53
N ARG A 496 26.91 -10.08 56.59
CA ARG A 496 26.10 -11.03 57.46
C ARG A 496 25.16 -10.47 58.57
N ALA A 497 24.11 -11.27 58.86
CA ALA A 497 23.06 -11.22 59.91
C ALA A 497 21.78 -10.37 59.61
N ILE A 498 20.55 -10.79 59.98
CA ILE A 498 20.02 -12.08 60.50
C ILE A 498 18.54 -12.27 60.09
N ASN A 499 18.05 -13.52 60.04
CA ASN A 499 16.61 -13.81 59.88
C ASN A 499 15.85 -13.60 61.21
N SER A 500 14.96 -12.60 61.30
CA SER A 500 13.80 -12.65 62.20
C SER A 500 12.73 -11.60 61.88
N LEU A 501 11.58 -12.05 61.38
CA LEU A 501 10.27 -11.83 62.03
C LEU A 501 9.17 -12.53 61.22
N LYS A 502 8.44 -13.44 61.88
CA LYS A 502 7.19 -14.02 61.37
C LYS A 502 6.00 -13.22 61.91
N ASN A 503 4.85 -13.41 61.26
CA ASN A 503 3.51 -13.07 61.72
C ASN A 503 3.14 -11.57 61.74
N TYR A 504 2.30 -11.19 60.79
CA TYR A 504 0.97 -10.72 61.19
C TYR A 504 -0.11 -11.35 60.29
N LYS A 505 -1.22 -11.78 60.88
CA LYS A 505 -2.44 -12.14 60.15
C LYS A 505 -3.44 -11.00 60.35
N SER A 506 -4.08 -10.55 59.29
CA SER A 506 -5.33 -9.79 59.36
C SER A 506 -6.30 -10.36 58.33
N VAL A 507 -7.28 -11.12 58.80
CA VAL A 507 -8.43 -11.55 58.01
C VAL A 507 -9.47 -10.42 58.07
N ILE A 508 -10.01 -10.02 56.93
CA ILE A 508 -11.27 -9.29 56.87
C ILE A 508 -12.19 -10.09 55.94
N HIS A 509 -13.20 -10.74 56.53
CA HIS A 509 -14.38 -11.15 55.79
C HIS A 509 -15.22 -9.90 55.51
N LEU A 510 -15.72 -9.77 54.29
CA LEU A 510 -16.98 -9.07 54.04
C LEU A 510 -17.86 -10.00 53.20
N GLU A 511 -18.98 -10.39 53.80
CA GLU A 511 -20.00 -11.22 53.17
C GLU A 511 -20.89 -10.34 52.27
N TYR A 512 -21.50 -10.94 51.25
CA TYR A 512 -22.67 -10.36 50.59
C TYR A 512 -23.90 -11.23 50.90
N PRO A 513 -25.08 -10.65 51.16
CA PRO A 513 -26.18 -11.39 51.75
C PRO A 513 -26.92 -12.26 50.72
N ALA A 514 -27.31 -13.46 51.14
CA ALA A 514 -28.32 -14.25 50.46
C ALA A 514 -29.71 -14.03 51.10
N ASN A 515 -30.74 -14.43 50.34
CA ASN A 515 -32.17 -14.53 50.71
C ASN A 515 -33.03 -13.26 50.58
N LEU A 516 -34.02 -13.35 49.69
CA LEU A 516 -35.41 -13.53 50.15
C LEU A 516 -36.25 -14.30 49.10
N ILE A 517 -37.04 -15.25 49.57
CA ILE A 517 -37.97 -16.10 48.82
C ILE A 517 -39.33 -16.04 49.55
N VAL A 518 -40.44 -16.04 48.79
CA VAL A 518 -41.82 -16.50 49.09
C VAL A 518 -42.69 -15.92 47.96
N ASP A 519 -43.17 -16.70 46.98
CA ASP A 519 -44.19 -17.77 47.00
C ASP A 519 -45.64 -17.27 47.16
N HIS A 520 -46.51 -17.63 46.20
CA HIS A 520 -47.77 -18.31 46.54
C HIS A 520 -48.50 -19.02 45.38
N SER A 521 -48.69 -20.33 45.58
CA SER A 521 -49.99 -21.04 45.50
C SER A 521 -50.75 -21.20 44.16
N SER A 522 -50.62 -22.41 43.62
CA SER A 522 -51.69 -23.34 43.16
C SER A 522 -52.85 -22.89 42.22
N LYS A 523 -52.97 -23.62 41.10
CA LYS A 523 -53.85 -24.83 41.03
C LYS A 523 -53.60 -25.68 39.79
N ILE A 524 -53.68 -27.01 39.96
CA ILE A 524 -53.75 -27.98 38.86
C ILE A 524 -55.17 -28.56 38.84
N THR A 525 -55.80 -28.54 37.67
CA THR A 525 -56.88 -29.48 37.31
C THR A 525 -56.63 -29.93 35.88
N SER A 526 -56.66 -31.24 35.65
CA SER A 526 -56.39 -31.85 34.35
C SER A 526 -57.60 -31.76 33.41
N HIS A 527 -57.32 -31.70 32.12
CA HIS A 527 -57.90 -32.61 31.13
C HIS A 527 -56.88 -32.77 29.99
N GLY A 528 -56.70 -33.99 29.50
CA GLY A 528 -55.64 -34.31 28.55
C GLY A 528 -56.15 -34.45 27.12
N THR A 529 -55.36 -33.96 26.16
CA THR A 529 -55.38 -34.46 24.78
C THR A 529 -53.97 -34.44 24.21
N THR A 530 -53.48 -35.61 23.85
CA THR A 530 -52.31 -35.80 22.99
C THR A 530 -52.60 -35.25 21.57
N THR A 531 -51.60 -35.23 20.69
CA THR A 531 -51.71 -34.88 19.25
C THR A 531 -52.18 -33.45 18.92
N LYS A 532 -51.23 -32.50 18.93
CA LYS A 532 -51.23 -31.39 17.94
C LYS A 532 -49.87 -30.78 17.56
N TYR A 533 -48.76 -31.49 17.75
CA TYR A 533 -47.44 -31.11 17.20
C TYR A 533 -47.25 -31.55 15.74
N GLN A 534 -48.25 -31.26 14.92
CA GLN A 534 -48.21 -31.38 13.46
C GLN A 534 -49.11 -30.30 12.87
N LYS A 535 -48.70 -29.77 11.70
CA LYS A 535 -49.45 -28.79 10.89
C LYS A 535 -49.53 -27.34 11.42
N ILE A 536 -48.35 -26.76 11.68
CA ILE A 536 -47.99 -25.50 10.99
C ILE A 536 -46.76 -25.76 10.10
N ILE A 537 -46.90 -26.74 9.20
CA ILE A 537 -46.27 -26.63 7.90
C ILE A 537 -47.30 -25.87 7.06
N LYS A 538 -47.07 -24.57 6.91
CA LYS A 538 -47.56 -23.84 5.74
C LYS A 538 -46.42 -23.83 4.73
N GLN A 539 -46.73 -24.34 3.55
CA GLN A 539 -45.87 -24.24 2.38
C GLN A 539 -46.22 -22.91 1.71
N ASP A 540 -45.53 -21.85 2.11
CA ASP A 540 -45.38 -20.65 1.29
C ASP A 540 -44.02 -20.84 0.56
N ASP A 541 -44.09 -21.17 -0.73
CA ASP A 541 -42.94 -21.56 -1.57
C ASP A 541 -42.65 -20.45 -2.59
N GLU A 542 -42.38 -19.24 -2.07
CA GLU A 542 -41.99 -18.05 -2.83
C GLU A 542 -41.12 -17.13 -1.97
N ASP A 543 -40.29 -16.30 -2.60
CA ASP A 543 -39.27 -15.42 -1.99
C ASP A 543 -38.28 -16.07 -1.00
N THR A 544 -37.34 -16.85 -1.57
CA THR A 544 -36.12 -17.28 -0.88
C THR A 544 -35.23 -16.07 -0.53
N CYS A 545 -35.43 -15.48 0.64
CA CYS A 545 -34.60 -14.39 1.17
C CYS A 545 -33.11 -14.78 1.17
N ASP A 546 -32.29 -14.04 0.41
CA ASP A 546 -30.85 -14.15 0.51
C ASP A 546 -30.37 -13.39 1.76
N VAL A 547 -30.00 -14.15 2.80
CA VAL A 547 -29.50 -13.58 4.05
C VAL A 547 -28.25 -12.73 3.85
N PHE A 548 -27.46 -12.98 2.80
CA PHE A 548 -26.19 -12.29 2.53
C PHE A 548 -26.36 -10.92 1.87
N ILE A 549 -27.57 -10.56 1.43
CA ILE A 549 -27.88 -9.27 0.80
C ILE A 549 -28.77 -8.44 1.71
N GLY A 550 -28.38 -7.19 2.01
CA GLY A 550 -29.01 -6.40 3.06
C GLY A 550 -28.29 -5.10 3.40
N GLU A 551 -28.56 -4.61 4.61
CA GLU A 551 -28.11 -3.33 5.15
C GLU A 551 -27.67 -3.47 6.62
N TRP A 552 -26.79 -2.58 7.08
CA TRP A 552 -26.49 -2.47 8.51
C TRP A 552 -27.49 -1.55 9.23
N VAL A 553 -28.01 -2.05 10.35
CA VAL A 553 -28.95 -1.32 11.21
C VAL A 553 -28.40 -1.25 12.64
N ARG A 554 -28.72 -0.18 13.36
CA ARG A 554 -28.26 0.00 14.74
C ARG A 554 -28.79 -1.12 15.64
N ASN A 555 -27.93 -1.55 16.57
CA ASN A 555 -28.23 -2.56 17.57
C ASN A 555 -27.69 -2.09 18.94
N PRO A 556 -28.55 -1.51 19.80
CA PRO A 556 -28.15 -1.06 21.14
C PRO A 556 -27.61 -2.17 22.04
N ASP A 557 -28.03 -3.43 21.83
CA ASP A 557 -27.78 -4.57 22.72
C ASP A 557 -26.41 -5.24 22.52
N ALA A 558 -25.67 -4.86 21.47
CA ALA A 558 -24.29 -5.27 21.24
C ALA A 558 -23.29 -4.36 21.99
N PRO A 559 -22.05 -4.79 22.29
CA PRO A 559 -21.48 -6.11 22.04
C PRO A 559 -21.93 -7.15 23.07
N TYR A 560 -21.77 -8.43 22.74
CA TYR A 560 -22.22 -9.54 23.59
C TYR A 560 -21.16 -10.06 24.59
N TYR A 561 -19.95 -9.53 24.51
CA TYR A 561 -18.79 -9.79 25.36
C TYR A 561 -17.86 -8.57 25.33
N THR A 562 -16.81 -8.55 26.16
CA THR A 562 -15.79 -7.49 26.17
C THR A 562 -14.38 -8.08 26.08
N ASN A 563 -13.39 -7.20 25.93
CA ASN A 563 -11.96 -7.53 26.03
C ASN A 563 -11.54 -8.12 27.39
N MET A 564 -12.38 -8.02 28.42
CA MET A 564 -12.14 -8.61 29.74
C MET A 564 -12.83 -9.98 29.92
N THR A 565 -13.89 -10.27 29.16
CA THR A 565 -14.66 -11.52 29.31
C THR A 565 -14.28 -12.60 28.29
N CYS A 566 -13.46 -12.30 27.27
CA CYS A 566 -12.94 -13.30 26.34
C CYS A 566 -11.41 -13.33 26.35
N TRP A 567 -10.84 -14.49 26.69
CA TRP A 567 -9.40 -14.73 26.66
C TRP A 567 -8.85 -14.99 25.25
N ALA A 568 -9.70 -15.40 24.30
CA ALA A 568 -9.30 -15.86 22.97
C ALA A 568 -9.01 -14.72 21.96
N ILE A 569 -9.25 -13.46 22.33
CA ILE A 569 -9.00 -12.29 21.48
C ILE A 569 -7.50 -12.14 21.24
N HIS A 570 -7.06 -12.09 19.97
CA HIS A 570 -5.66 -11.81 19.67
C HIS A 570 -5.30 -10.35 19.99
N GLU A 571 -4.04 -10.06 20.33
CA GLU A 571 -3.63 -8.71 20.72
C GLU A 571 -3.97 -7.66 19.64
N HIS A 572 -3.61 -7.89 18.38
CA HIS A 572 -3.94 -6.96 17.27
C HIS A 572 -5.45 -6.81 16.97
N GLN A 573 -6.31 -7.62 17.58
CA GLN A 573 -7.78 -7.52 17.47
C GLN A 573 -8.40 -6.84 18.71
N ASN A 574 -7.61 -6.57 19.75
CA ASN A 574 -8.08 -6.12 21.06
C ASN A 574 -8.15 -4.58 21.16
N CYS A 575 -8.94 -3.98 20.28
CA CYS A 575 -9.04 -2.52 20.10
C CYS A 575 -9.31 -1.76 21.41
N MET A 576 -10.14 -2.33 22.29
CA MET A 576 -10.48 -1.73 23.59
C MET A 576 -9.33 -1.79 24.60
N LYS A 577 -8.42 -2.78 24.52
CA LYS A 577 -7.23 -2.87 25.39
C LYS A 577 -6.17 -1.82 25.01
N TYR A 578 -6.08 -1.50 23.72
CA TYR A 578 -5.14 -0.52 23.18
C TYR A 578 -5.73 0.90 23.05
N GLY A 579 -6.88 1.14 23.68
CA GLY A 579 -7.41 2.49 23.88
C GLY A 579 -8.17 3.08 22.69
N ARG A 580 -8.82 2.25 21.85
CA ARG A 580 -9.80 2.75 20.87
C ARG A 580 -10.92 3.50 21.62
N PRO A 581 -11.13 4.81 21.36
CA PRO A 581 -12.04 5.63 22.16
C PRO A 581 -13.49 5.55 21.68
N ASP A 582 -13.72 5.27 20.40
CA ASP A 582 -15.04 5.16 19.81
C ASP A 582 -15.59 3.74 19.97
N THR A 583 -16.85 3.62 20.40
CA THR A 583 -17.55 2.34 20.59
C THR A 583 -18.71 2.12 19.63
N ASP A 584 -19.00 3.10 18.78
CA ASP A 584 -20.20 3.12 17.94
C ASP A 584 -20.22 2.01 16.87
N PHE A 585 -19.04 1.59 16.42
CA PHE A 585 -18.85 0.44 15.52
C PHE A 585 -19.38 -0.89 16.11
N LEU A 586 -19.49 -0.99 17.44
CA LEU A 586 -20.05 -2.15 18.13
C LEU A 586 -21.59 -2.19 18.07
N LYS A 587 -22.24 -1.05 17.84
CA LYS A 587 -23.70 -0.87 17.97
C LYS A 587 -24.47 -1.14 16.67
N TRP A 588 -24.12 -2.21 15.97
CA TRP A 588 -24.66 -2.54 14.65
C TRP A 588 -24.96 -4.04 14.49
N ARG A 589 -26.01 -4.38 13.74
CA ARG A 589 -26.30 -5.75 13.26
C ARG A 589 -26.66 -5.74 11.78
N TRP A 590 -26.45 -6.86 11.11
CA TRP A 590 -26.92 -7.05 9.74
C TRP A 590 -28.44 -7.25 9.70
N LYS A 591 -29.11 -6.66 8.71
CA LYS A 591 -30.50 -6.94 8.37
C LYS A 591 -30.61 -7.31 6.88
N PRO A 592 -30.95 -8.57 6.55
CA PRO A 592 -31.20 -8.98 5.18
C PRO A 592 -32.37 -8.24 4.51
N LYS A 593 -32.39 -8.24 3.18
CA LYS A 593 -33.52 -7.76 2.39
C LYS A 593 -34.58 -8.85 2.29
N GLY A 594 -35.73 -8.62 2.94
CA GLY A 594 -36.91 -9.49 2.87
C GLY A 594 -37.08 -10.48 4.03
N CYS A 595 -36.10 -10.62 4.93
CA CYS A 595 -36.23 -11.42 6.14
C CYS A 595 -35.33 -10.93 7.28
N ASP A 596 -35.56 -11.42 8.50
CA ASP A 596 -34.70 -11.15 9.65
C ASP A 596 -33.66 -12.26 9.86
N LEU A 597 -32.40 -11.85 10.07
CA LEU A 597 -31.34 -12.72 10.57
C LEU A 597 -31.35 -12.65 12.13
N PRO A 598 -31.65 -13.75 12.85
CA PRO A 598 -31.65 -13.75 14.31
C PRO A 598 -30.23 -13.63 14.88
N ILE A 599 -30.08 -12.86 15.97
CA ILE A 599 -28.82 -12.72 16.72
C ILE A 599 -28.34 -14.08 17.21
N PHE A 600 -27.02 -14.32 17.14
CA PHE A 600 -26.37 -15.54 17.56
C PHE A 600 -26.71 -15.93 19.01
N ASN A 601 -27.31 -17.11 19.17
CA ASN A 601 -27.55 -17.73 20.46
C ASN A 601 -26.50 -18.83 20.71
N PRO A 602 -25.54 -18.62 21.63
CA PRO A 602 -24.43 -19.54 21.85
C PRO A 602 -24.87 -20.90 22.41
N TYR A 603 -25.95 -20.95 23.20
CA TYR A 603 -26.52 -22.21 23.68
C TYR A 603 -27.11 -23.03 22.52
N GLN A 604 -27.90 -22.39 21.64
CA GLN A 604 -28.45 -23.07 20.45
C GLN A 604 -27.35 -23.56 19.50
N PHE A 605 -26.25 -22.82 19.35
CA PHE A 605 -25.11 -23.28 18.56
C PHE A 605 -24.45 -24.50 19.20
N LEU A 606 -24.09 -24.42 20.49
CA LEU A 606 -23.42 -25.53 21.20
C LEU A 606 -24.27 -26.80 21.23
N ASP A 607 -25.58 -26.69 21.46
CA ASP A 607 -26.48 -27.84 21.45
C ASP A 607 -26.67 -28.42 20.03
N MET A 608 -26.76 -27.58 18.99
CA MET A 608 -26.74 -28.02 17.59
C MET A 608 -25.41 -28.68 17.19
N MET A 609 -24.31 -28.33 17.87
CA MET A 609 -22.97 -28.86 17.67
C MET A 609 -22.62 -30.01 18.62
N ARG A 610 -23.58 -30.49 19.41
CA ARG A 610 -23.40 -31.60 20.37
C ARG A 610 -22.92 -32.87 19.67
N ASN A 611 -21.84 -33.48 20.19
CA ASN A 611 -21.12 -34.61 19.60
C ASN A 611 -20.58 -34.38 18.17
N LYS A 612 -20.39 -33.12 17.75
CA LYS A 612 -19.88 -32.78 16.41
C LYS A 612 -18.48 -32.16 16.45
N SER A 613 -17.92 -31.98 15.27
CA SER A 613 -16.59 -31.39 15.04
C SER A 613 -16.63 -30.34 13.92
N MET A 614 -15.96 -29.21 14.12
CA MET A 614 -15.82 -28.11 13.15
C MET A 614 -14.35 -27.69 13.01
N ALA A 615 -13.87 -27.50 11.79
CA ALA A 615 -12.53 -27.00 11.50
C ALA A 615 -12.57 -25.69 10.70
N PHE A 616 -11.88 -24.66 11.19
CA PHE A 616 -11.51 -23.48 10.42
C PHE A 616 -10.17 -23.75 9.74
N ILE A 617 -10.07 -23.48 8.43
CA ILE A 617 -8.88 -23.77 7.61
C ILE A 617 -8.63 -22.56 6.71
N GLY A 618 -7.51 -21.88 6.88
CA GLY A 618 -7.25 -20.66 6.13
C GLY A 618 -6.23 -19.70 6.73
N ASP A 619 -6.48 -18.41 6.46
CA ASP A 619 -5.63 -17.28 6.84
C ASP A 619 -5.99 -16.66 8.20
N SER A 620 -5.36 -15.53 8.52
CA SER A 620 -5.54 -14.80 9.78
C SER A 620 -6.93 -14.20 9.97
N VAL A 621 -7.70 -13.94 8.91
CA VAL A 621 -9.10 -13.50 9.01
C VAL A 621 -10.01 -14.69 9.33
N GLY A 622 -9.65 -15.91 8.91
CA GLY A 622 -10.28 -17.14 9.39
C GLY A 622 -10.04 -17.40 10.87
N ARG A 623 -8.79 -17.17 11.33
CA ARG A 623 -8.43 -17.23 12.76
C ARG A 623 -9.25 -16.20 13.57
N ASN A 624 -9.40 -14.97 13.07
CA ASN A 624 -10.20 -13.90 13.68
C ASN A 624 -11.70 -14.26 13.78
N GLN A 625 -12.29 -14.92 12.77
CA GLN A 625 -13.66 -15.47 12.86
C GLN A 625 -13.79 -16.55 13.94
N MET A 626 -12.83 -17.48 13.99
CA MET A 626 -12.79 -18.55 14.98
C MET A 626 -12.66 -18.00 16.41
N GLN A 627 -11.86 -16.94 16.61
CA GLN A 627 -11.69 -16.26 17.90
C GLN A 627 -12.97 -15.55 18.34
N SER A 628 -13.64 -14.83 17.43
CA SER A 628 -15.01 -14.29 17.63
C SER A 628 -15.97 -15.38 18.13
N LEU A 629 -16.01 -16.53 17.44
CA LEU A 629 -16.89 -17.64 17.81
C LEU A 629 -16.57 -18.16 19.22
N ILE A 630 -15.29 -18.34 19.58
CA ILE A 630 -14.92 -18.73 20.95
C ILE A 630 -15.39 -17.69 21.97
N CYS A 631 -15.27 -16.39 21.69
CA CYS A 631 -15.76 -15.33 22.58
C CYS A 631 -17.28 -15.35 22.78
N LEU A 632 -18.04 -15.56 21.70
CA LEU A 632 -19.50 -15.67 21.77
C LEU A 632 -19.95 -16.93 22.53
N LEU A 633 -19.25 -18.06 22.35
CA LEU A 633 -19.53 -19.33 23.04
C LEU A 633 -19.09 -19.33 24.51
N SER A 634 -18.08 -18.54 24.87
CA SER A 634 -17.61 -18.33 26.25
C SER A 634 -18.69 -17.76 27.19
N ARG A 635 -19.80 -17.25 26.64
CA ARG A 635 -21.02 -16.88 27.38
C ARG A 635 -21.79 -18.09 27.96
N VAL A 636 -21.42 -19.32 27.61
CA VAL A 636 -22.09 -20.58 28.00
C VAL A 636 -21.09 -21.62 28.54
N GLU A 637 -20.00 -21.88 27.82
CA GLU A 637 -18.91 -22.77 28.27
C GLU A 637 -17.58 -22.25 27.71
N TYR A 638 -16.54 -22.17 28.54
CA TYR A 638 -15.17 -21.97 28.05
C TYR A 638 -14.61 -23.33 27.61
N PRO A 639 -14.01 -23.44 26.41
CA PRO A 639 -13.45 -24.71 25.97
C PRO A 639 -12.08 -24.96 26.61
N ILE A 640 -11.72 -26.24 26.74
CA ILE A 640 -10.35 -26.66 27.07
C ILE A 640 -9.52 -26.82 25.80
N ASP A 641 -8.23 -26.48 25.87
CA ASP A 641 -7.24 -26.81 24.83
C ASP A 641 -6.96 -28.33 24.84
N ILE A 642 -7.01 -28.95 23.67
CA ILE A 642 -6.76 -30.39 23.44
C ILE A 642 -5.84 -30.61 22.22
N SER A 643 -4.97 -29.65 21.90
CA SER A 643 -3.88 -29.90 20.94
C SER A 643 -2.94 -31.01 21.44
N ASN A 644 -2.45 -31.84 20.51
CA ASN A 644 -1.48 -32.90 20.79
C ASN A 644 -0.04 -32.36 20.99
N ASP A 645 0.20 -31.11 20.57
CA ASP A 645 1.50 -30.45 20.54
C ASP A 645 1.34 -28.95 20.86
N THR A 646 2.44 -28.21 20.82
CA THR A 646 2.51 -26.78 21.17
C THR A 646 2.47 -25.84 19.95
N ASP A 647 2.20 -26.33 18.74
CA ASP A 647 2.17 -25.49 17.54
C ASP A 647 0.92 -24.58 17.53
N GLN A 648 1.14 -23.27 17.64
CA GLN A 648 0.07 -22.27 17.61
C GLN A 648 -0.64 -22.18 16.24
N ASN A 649 -0.11 -22.86 15.22
CA ASN A 649 -0.72 -23.00 13.91
C ASN A 649 -1.81 -24.08 13.84
N PHE A 650 -1.80 -25.06 14.76
CA PHE A 650 -2.72 -26.20 14.75
C PHE A 650 -3.37 -26.40 16.12
N ARG A 651 -4.47 -25.67 16.33
CA ARG A 651 -5.16 -25.61 17.62
C ARG A 651 -6.47 -26.37 17.63
N ARG A 652 -6.71 -27.14 18.70
CA ARG A 652 -7.93 -27.92 18.93
C ARG A 652 -8.49 -27.60 20.30
N TRP A 653 -9.79 -27.36 20.37
CA TRP A 653 -10.52 -26.96 21.56
C TRP A 653 -11.75 -27.84 21.75
N LYS A 654 -12.06 -28.18 23.00
CA LYS A 654 -13.22 -29.00 23.34
C LYS A 654 -14.15 -28.29 24.32
N TYR A 655 -15.40 -28.14 23.89
CA TYR A 655 -16.53 -27.78 24.75
C TYR A 655 -17.05 -29.07 25.37
N THR A 656 -16.70 -29.29 26.64
CA THR A 656 -16.81 -30.59 27.30
C THR A 656 -18.25 -31.03 27.50
N THR A 657 -19.12 -30.10 27.88
CA THR A 657 -20.55 -30.31 28.18
C THR A 657 -21.35 -30.70 26.93
N TYR A 658 -20.87 -30.31 25.75
CA TYR A 658 -21.49 -30.61 24.46
C TYR A 658 -20.73 -31.69 23.69
N ASN A 659 -19.54 -32.11 24.15
CA ASN A 659 -18.62 -32.95 23.37
C ASN A 659 -18.37 -32.38 21.96
N PHE A 660 -18.34 -31.05 21.83
CA PHE A 660 -18.09 -30.33 20.58
C PHE A 660 -16.60 -30.03 20.45
N THR A 661 -15.99 -30.45 19.33
CA THR A 661 -14.58 -30.18 19.01
C THR A 661 -14.46 -29.09 17.95
N LEU A 662 -13.84 -27.97 18.31
CA LEU A 662 -13.47 -26.88 17.41
C LEU A 662 -11.98 -26.97 17.07
N ALA A 663 -11.61 -26.84 15.81
CA ALA A 663 -10.21 -26.83 15.37
C ALA A 663 -9.90 -25.63 14.47
N ALA A 664 -8.63 -25.21 14.47
CA ALA A 664 -8.09 -24.20 13.57
C ALA A 664 -6.78 -24.71 12.95
N TYR A 665 -6.73 -24.68 11.62
CA TYR A 665 -5.59 -25.03 10.80
C TYR A 665 -5.08 -23.78 10.07
N TRP A 666 -3.88 -23.34 10.41
CA TRP A 666 -3.18 -22.30 9.67
C TRP A 666 -2.70 -22.85 8.33
N SER A 667 -3.39 -22.48 7.27
CA SER A 667 -3.03 -22.79 5.89
C SER A 667 -3.45 -21.60 5.03
N PRO A 668 -2.73 -20.46 5.11
CA PRO A 668 -3.19 -19.19 4.54
C PRO A 668 -3.37 -19.22 3.01
N PHE A 669 -2.70 -20.16 2.33
CA PHE A 669 -2.83 -20.41 0.89
C PHE A 669 -3.60 -21.71 0.57
N LEU A 670 -4.02 -22.50 1.56
CA LEU A 670 -4.73 -23.79 1.46
C LEU A 670 -3.96 -24.95 0.74
N VAL A 671 -3.03 -24.63 -0.17
CA VAL A 671 -2.07 -25.54 -0.81
C VAL A 671 -0.76 -25.66 -0.02
N THR A 672 0.05 -26.67 -0.34
CA THR A 672 1.40 -26.85 0.20
C THR A 672 2.25 -25.61 -0.07
N VAL A 673 2.84 -25.06 1.00
CA VAL A 673 3.73 -23.88 0.94
C VAL A 673 5.02 -24.11 1.69
N LYS A 674 6.12 -23.59 1.14
CA LYS A 674 7.42 -23.46 1.82
C LYS A 674 7.83 -21.99 1.75
N GLU A 675 8.00 -21.35 2.90
CA GLU A 675 8.67 -20.05 2.99
C GLU A 675 10.13 -20.23 2.56
N SER A 676 10.55 -19.55 1.50
CA SER A 676 11.87 -19.71 0.87
C SER A 676 12.85 -18.60 1.26
N ASP A 677 12.34 -17.44 1.64
CA ASP A 677 13.06 -16.33 2.28
C ASP A 677 12.09 -15.62 3.23
N PRO A 678 12.32 -15.58 4.57
CA PRO A 678 11.41 -14.93 5.52
C PRO A 678 11.40 -13.38 5.45
N ASP A 679 12.42 -12.75 4.87
CA ASP A 679 12.44 -11.30 4.63
C ASP A 679 11.90 -11.04 3.21
N GLY A 680 12.54 -11.65 2.21
CA GLY A 680 12.09 -11.68 0.83
C GLY A 680 12.11 -10.31 0.12
N PRO A 681 11.70 -10.26 -1.17
CA PRO A 681 11.79 -9.04 -2.00
C PRO A 681 10.96 -7.85 -1.52
N SER A 682 10.03 -8.05 -0.57
CA SER A 682 9.06 -7.05 -0.09
C SER A 682 9.08 -6.82 1.42
N HIS A 683 10.02 -7.40 2.16
CA HIS A 683 10.03 -7.44 3.63
C HIS A 683 8.74 -8.06 4.23
N THR A 684 8.12 -8.99 3.50
CA THR A 684 6.94 -9.78 3.94
C THR A 684 7.08 -11.28 3.70
N GLY A 685 8.27 -11.75 3.35
CA GLY A 685 8.57 -13.13 3.00
C GLY A 685 8.28 -13.47 1.53
N LEU A 686 8.97 -14.50 1.05
CA LEU A 686 8.80 -15.14 -0.26
C LEU A 686 8.27 -16.56 -0.06
N PHE A 687 7.18 -16.91 -0.74
CA PHE A 687 6.47 -18.18 -0.53
C PHE A 687 6.47 -19.06 -1.78
N ASN A 688 7.03 -20.26 -1.69
CA ASN A 688 6.95 -21.26 -2.75
C ASN A 688 5.64 -22.03 -2.61
N LEU A 689 4.68 -21.77 -3.50
CA LEU A 689 3.34 -22.35 -3.55
C LEU A 689 3.29 -23.50 -4.54
N TYR A 690 2.92 -24.70 -4.08
CA TYR A 690 2.75 -25.90 -4.92
C TYR A 690 1.28 -26.02 -5.31
N LEU A 691 0.92 -25.44 -6.45
CA LEU A 691 -0.48 -25.18 -6.83
C LEU A 691 -1.29 -26.44 -7.16
N ASP A 692 -0.64 -27.57 -7.43
CA ASP A 692 -1.26 -28.88 -7.62
C ASP A 692 -1.23 -29.79 -6.37
N GLU A 693 -0.61 -29.33 -5.26
CA GLU A 693 -0.51 -30.06 -3.99
C GLU A 693 -1.35 -29.37 -2.89
N PRO A 694 -2.49 -29.94 -2.42
CA PRO A 694 -3.23 -29.37 -1.29
C PRO A 694 -2.47 -29.61 0.03
N ASP A 695 -2.53 -28.69 0.99
CA ASP A 695 -1.67 -28.76 2.19
C ASP A 695 -1.96 -30.03 3.03
N PRO A 696 -0.96 -30.91 3.26
CA PRO A 696 -1.11 -32.14 4.02
C PRO A 696 -1.55 -31.91 5.46
N LYS A 697 -1.26 -30.75 6.06
CA LYS A 697 -1.51 -30.47 7.48
C LYS A 697 -2.99 -30.49 7.84
N TRP A 698 -3.87 -30.03 6.94
CA TRP A 698 -5.32 -30.12 7.11
C TRP A 698 -5.93 -31.30 6.34
N THR A 699 -5.53 -31.56 5.09
CA THR A 699 -6.17 -32.59 4.25
C THR A 699 -6.14 -33.98 4.89
N THR A 700 -5.04 -34.36 5.53
CA THR A 700 -4.89 -35.65 6.22
C THR A 700 -5.77 -35.80 7.47
N GLN A 701 -6.37 -34.70 7.96
CA GLN A 701 -7.11 -34.69 9.21
C GLN A 701 -8.61 -34.39 9.05
N ILE A 702 -9.06 -33.83 7.93
CA ILE A 702 -10.44 -33.32 7.81
C ILE A 702 -11.55 -34.37 7.78
N GLU A 703 -11.27 -35.64 7.49
CA GLU A 703 -12.32 -36.67 7.42
C GLU A 703 -13.07 -36.89 8.74
N GLN A 704 -12.46 -36.52 9.88
CA GLN A 704 -13.08 -36.56 11.22
C GLN A 704 -14.01 -35.37 11.53
N PHE A 705 -14.17 -34.41 10.61
CA PHE A 705 -14.92 -33.17 10.83
C PHE A 705 -16.30 -33.17 10.17
N ASN A 706 -17.34 -32.78 10.91
CA ASN A 706 -18.70 -32.64 10.36
C ASN A 706 -18.85 -31.36 9.53
N TYR A 707 -18.09 -30.31 9.86
CA TYR A 707 -18.12 -29.03 9.16
C TYR A 707 -16.71 -28.47 8.93
N LEU A 708 -16.45 -27.99 7.72
CA LEU A 708 -15.23 -27.27 7.37
C LEU A 708 -15.60 -25.83 7.02
N ILE A 709 -14.90 -24.85 7.58
CA ILE A 709 -14.99 -23.44 7.20
C ILE A 709 -13.66 -23.10 6.50
N LEU A 710 -13.68 -23.05 5.17
CA LEU A 710 -12.54 -22.63 4.36
C LEU A 710 -12.56 -21.13 4.14
N ASN A 711 -11.42 -20.47 4.29
CA ASN A 711 -11.23 -19.12 3.74
C ASN A 711 -9.79 -18.92 3.28
N SER A 712 -9.61 -18.10 2.25
CA SER A 712 -8.32 -17.47 1.93
C SER A 712 -8.55 -16.32 0.98
N ALA A 713 -7.80 -15.23 1.13
CA ALA A 713 -7.63 -14.19 0.10
C ALA A 713 -6.34 -13.38 0.34
N HIS A 714 -6.22 -12.77 1.52
CA HIS A 714 -5.30 -11.66 1.78
C HIS A 714 -3.80 -12.02 1.70
N TRP A 715 -3.46 -13.31 1.73
CA TRP A 715 -2.07 -13.76 1.63
C TRP A 715 -1.58 -13.85 0.18
N TYR A 716 -2.47 -13.89 -0.81
CA TYR A 716 -2.09 -13.95 -2.23
C TYR A 716 -1.49 -12.65 -2.78
N THR A 717 -1.54 -11.54 -2.04
CA THR A 717 -0.83 -10.29 -2.36
C THR A 717 0.65 -10.32 -1.96
N ARG A 718 1.15 -11.41 -1.35
CA ARG A 718 2.57 -11.58 -1.01
C ARG A 718 3.37 -12.19 -2.15
N CYS A 719 4.65 -11.83 -2.20
CA CYS A 719 5.64 -12.40 -3.12
C CYS A 719 5.60 -13.94 -3.09
N SER A 720 5.23 -14.56 -4.21
CA SER A 720 4.95 -16.00 -4.27
C SER A 720 5.56 -16.63 -5.52
N VAL A 721 6.30 -17.72 -5.42
CA VAL A 721 6.78 -18.51 -6.58
C VAL A 721 5.87 -19.71 -6.78
N TYR A 722 5.37 -19.91 -8.00
CA TYR A 722 4.38 -20.93 -8.33
C TYR A 722 5.02 -22.18 -8.91
N TYR A 723 4.74 -23.31 -8.29
CA TYR A 723 5.15 -24.65 -8.72
C TYR A 723 3.94 -25.47 -9.15
N GLU A 724 4.09 -26.25 -10.22
CA GLU A 724 3.26 -27.43 -10.50
C GLU A 724 4.17 -28.62 -10.81
N LYS A 725 3.87 -29.82 -10.29
CA LYS A 725 4.69 -31.04 -10.46
C LYS A 725 6.16 -30.84 -10.07
N ASN A 726 6.41 -30.02 -9.05
CA ASN A 726 7.75 -29.58 -8.61
C ASN A 726 8.58 -28.79 -9.67
N GLN A 727 7.96 -28.27 -10.73
CA GLN A 727 8.56 -27.33 -11.69
C GLN A 727 7.99 -25.92 -11.49
N ILE A 728 8.85 -24.89 -11.61
CA ILE A 728 8.41 -23.49 -11.56
C ILE A 728 7.64 -23.17 -12.85
N ILE A 729 6.42 -22.64 -12.70
CA ILE A 729 5.57 -22.22 -13.82
C ILE A 729 5.38 -20.70 -13.91
N GLY A 730 5.84 -19.96 -12.90
CA GLY A 730 5.78 -18.51 -12.80
C GLY A 730 5.89 -18.04 -11.35
N CYS A 731 5.56 -16.79 -11.10
CA CYS A 731 5.46 -16.22 -9.75
C CYS A 731 4.40 -15.11 -9.70
N HIS A 732 4.24 -14.47 -8.54
CA HIS A 732 3.58 -13.19 -8.38
C HIS A 732 4.50 -12.27 -7.57
N TYR A 733 4.82 -11.11 -8.15
CA TYR A 733 5.62 -10.04 -7.56
C TYR A 733 6.96 -10.51 -6.95
N CYS A 734 7.62 -11.51 -7.57
CA CYS A 734 8.79 -12.15 -6.97
C CYS A 734 10.13 -11.48 -7.32
N GLY A 735 10.18 -10.68 -8.39
CA GLY A 735 11.41 -10.00 -8.84
C GLY A 735 12.56 -10.91 -9.29
N LEU A 736 12.34 -12.23 -9.37
CA LEU A 736 13.38 -13.21 -9.71
C LEU A 736 13.67 -13.23 -11.23
N PRO A 737 14.95 -13.30 -11.64
CA PRO A 737 15.30 -13.40 -13.06
C PRO A 737 14.84 -14.73 -13.66
N ASN A 738 14.44 -14.69 -14.94
CA ASN A 738 14.01 -15.85 -15.74
C ASN A 738 12.76 -16.59 -15.20
N ILE A 739 11.94 -15.95 -14.35
CA ILE A 739 10.64 -16.47 -13.91
C ILE A 739 9.55 -15.47 -14.33
N THR A 740 8.52 -15.97 -15.00
CA THR A 740 7.39 -15.14 -15.48
C THR A 740 6.52 -14.69 -14.31
N ASP A 741 6.35 -13.38 -14.14
CA ASP A 741 5.33 -12.84 -13.22
C ASP A 741 3.93 -13.04 -13.83
N LEU A 742 3.01 -13.60 -13.05
CA LEU A 742 1.66 -13.96 -13.43
C LEU A 742 0.66 -13.11 -12.63
N SER A 743 -0.54 -12.92 -13.18
CA SER A 743 -1.60 -12.21 -12.48
C SER A 743 -1.92 -12.87 -11.13
N ILE A 744 -2.20 -12.05 -10.12
CA ILE A 744 -2.48 -12.50 -8.74
C ILE A 744 -3.57 -13.60 -8.67
N ASN A 745 -4.55 -13.50 -9.57
CA ASN A 745 -5.64 -14.46 -9.71
C ASN A 745 -5.21 -15.85 -10.22
N TYR A 746 -4.07 -15.96 -10.91
CA TYR A 746 -3.59 -17.24 -11.45
C TYR A 746 -3.30 -18.24 -10.32
N GLY A 747 -2.44 -17.86 -9.37
CA GLY A 747 -2.12 -18.70 -8.22
C GLY A 747 -3.33 -18.95 -7.33
N TYR A 748 -4.16 -17.92 -7.16
CA TYR A 748 -5.37 -17.98 -6.34
C TYR A 748 -6.41 -18.96 -6.89
N GLN A 749 -6.77 -18.84 -8.18
CA GLN A 749 -7.72 -19.74 -8.84
C GLN A 749 -7.21 -21.19 -8.82
N LYS A 750 -5.93 -21.43 -9.18
CA LYS A 750 -5.33 -22.76 -9.16
C LYS A 750 -5.40 -23.39 -7.76
N ALA A 751 -5.01 -22.67 -6.72
CA ALA A 751 -4.99 -23.17 -5.35
C ALA A 751 -6.40 -23.45 -4.78
N LEU A 752 -7.37 -22.56 -5.02
CA LEU A 752 -8.78 -22.81 -4.66
C LEU A 752 -9.31 -24.06 -5.38
N LYS A 753 -9.05 -24.19 -6.69
CA LYS A 753 -9.46 -25.34 -7.49
C LYS A 753 -8.86 -26.65 -6.97
N THR A 754 -7.57 -26.68 -6.67
CA THR A 754 -6.88 -27.83 -6.07
C THR A 754 -7.44 -28.18 -4.69
N THR A 755 -7.66 -27.19 -3.84
CA THR A 755 -8.26 -27.34 -2.49
C THR A 755 -9.64 -27.99 -2.56
N LEU A 756 -10.54 -27.43 -3.38
CA LEU A 756 -11.92 -27.90 -3.50
C LEU A 756 -11.98 -29.26 -4.19
N LYS A 757 -11.12 -29.51 -5.19
CA LYS A 757 -10.96 -30.82 -5.85
C LYS A 757 -10.45 -31.91 -4.88
N ALA A 758 -9.58 -31.55 -3.92
CA ALA A 758 -9.09 -32.48 -2.91
C ALA A 758 -10.24 -32.96 -2.00
N ILE A 759 -11.08 -32.04 -1.51
CA ILE A 759 -12.29 -32.37 -0.73
C ILE A 759 -13.29 -33.18 -1.57
N ASN A 760 -13.42 -32.87 -2.86
CA ASN A 760 -14.18 -33.68 -3.82
C ASN A 760 -13.55 -35.05 -4.15
N SER A 761 -12.37 -35.39 -3.62
CA SER A 761 -11.69 -36.67 -3.84
C SER A 761 -11.51 -37.51 -2.57
N LEU A 762 -11.64 -36.91 -1.38
CA LEU A 762 -11.64 -37.63 -0.10
C LEU A 762 -12.93 -38.44 0.07
N GLU A 763 -12.86 -39.77 -0.04
CA GLU A 763 -14.06 -40.62 -0.10
C GLU A 763 -14.87 -40.61 1.21
N ASN A 764 -14.21 -40.68 2.37
CA ASN A 764 -14.87 -40.88 3.66
C ASN A 764 -15.47 -39.58 4.22
N PHE A 765 -14.93 -38.41 3.89
CA PHE A 765 -15.50 -37.12 4.32
C PHE A 765 -16.97 -36.97 3.89
N LYS A 766 -17.90 -36.97 4.86
CA LYS A 766 -19.37 -36.77 4.66
C LYS A 766 -19.88 -35.43 5.22
N GLY A 767 -18.97 -34.54 5.64
CA GLY A 767 -19.32 -33.26 6.25
C GLY A 767 -19.93 -32.24 5.27
N VAL A 768 -20.11 -31.01 5.74
CA VAL A 768 -20.45 -29.85 4.91
C VAL A 768 -19.25 -28.90 4.87
N THR A 769 -18.85 -28.50 3.67
CA THR A 769 -17.78 -27.52 3.45
C THR A 769 -18.38 -26.15 3.14
N PHE A 770 -18.20 -25.20 4.05
CA PHE A 770 -18.45 -23.79 3.83
C PHE A 770 -17.22 -23.16 3.18
N VAL A 771 -17.42 -22.44 2.08
CA VAL A 771 -16.43 -21.54 1.49
C VAL A 771 -16.84 -20.13 1.89
N ARG A 772 -16.04 -19.48 2.75
CA ARG A 772 -16.24 -18.09 3.17
C ARG A 772 -15.56 -17.17 2.17
N THR A 773 -16.33 -16.24 1.59
CA THR A 773 -15.81 -15.27 0.61
C THR A 773 -14.87 -14.24 1.24
N ILE A 774 -14.24 -13.38 0.44
CA ILE A 774 -13.37 -12.31 0.93
C ILE A 774 -14.14 -11.34 1.85
N ALA A 775 -13.47 -10.85 2.89
CA ALA A 775 -13.93 -9.70 3.67
C ALA A 775 -12.99 -8.55 3.30
N PRO A 776 -13.41 -7.54 2.51
CA PRO A 776 -12.50 -6.52 1.99
C PRO A 776 -11.75 -5.74 3.09
N SER A 777 -10.57 -5.25 2.75
CA SER A 777 -9.73 -4.40 3.59
C SER A 777 -9.94 -2.92 3.26
N HIS A 778 -10.32 -2.10 4.23
CA HIS A 778 -10.72 -0.70 3.99
C HIS A 778 -9.56 0.27 4.25
N PHE A 779 -8.52 0.19 3.44
CA PHE A 779 -7.43 1.18 3.46
C PHE A 779 -7.82 2.43 2.67
N GLU A 780 -7.87 3.56 3.35
CA GLU A 780 -8.09 4.90 2.78
C GLU A 780 -6.82 5.75 2.95
N GLY A 781 -6.57 6.69 2.03
CA GLY A 781 -5.40 7.60 2.10
C GLY A 781 -4.04 6.96 1.84
N GLY A 782 -3.99 5.69 1.40
CA GLY A 782 -2.76 4.97 1.06
C GLY A 782 -2.94 3.44 1.11
N GLU A 783 -1.89 2.69 0.83
CA GLU A 783 -1.85 1.24 1.02
C GLU A 783 -1.37 0.86 2.43
N TRP A 784 -1.52 -0.42 2.79
CA TRP A 784 -1.16 -1.01 4.08
C TRP A 784 0.28 -0.72 4.55
N ASN A 785 1.22 -0.61 3.61
CA ASN A 785 2.64 -0.28 3.86
C ASN A 785 3.03 1.16 3.45
N LYS A 786 2.07 1.98 3.02
CA LYS A 786 2.31 3.31 2.42
C LYS A 786 1.38 4.37 3.02
N GLY A 787 1.13 4.29 4.34
CA GLY A 787 0.39 5.28 5.13
C GLY A 787 -1.12 5.08 5.23
N GLY A 788 -1.70 4.11 4.50
CA GLY A 788 -3.14 3.86 4.46
C GLY A 788 -3.76 3.56 5.83
N ASN A 789 -5.02 3.93 6.03
CA ASN A 789 -5.72 3.79 7.30
C ASN A 789 -7.24 3.64 7.15
N CYS A 790 -7.92 3.15 8.18
CA CYS A 790 -9.34 2.86 8.26
C CYS A 790 -9.94 3.74 9.36
N VAL A 791 -10.24 5.01 9.04
CA VAL A 791 -10.58 6.04 10.04
C VAL A 791 -12.08 6.35 10.16
N ARG A 792 -12.93 5.67 9.37
CA ARG A 792 -14.38 5.84 9.44
C ARG A 792 -14.95 5.34 10.77
N GLN A 793 -15.99 6.02 11.25
CA GLN A 793 -16.64 5.75 12.54
C GLN A 793 -18.03 5.12 12.39
N GLY A 794 -18.44 4.80 11.16
CA GLY A 794 -19.69 4.11 10.86
C GLY A 794 -19.64 3.33 9.54
N PRO A 795 -20.65 2.48 9.30
CA PRO A 795 -20.77 1.67 8.10
C PRO A 795 -21.12 2.52 6.86
N PHE A 796 -20.83 1.98 5.67
CA PHE A 796 -21.40 2.47 4.43
C PHE A 796 -22.85 1.97 4.25
N ARG A 797 -23.65 2.70 3.48
CA ARG A 797 -24.84 2.17 2.78
C ARG A 797 -24.47 1.39 1.53
N SER A 798 -25.35 0.50 1.09
CA SER A 798 -25.15 -0.33 -0.10
C SER A 798 -25.02 0.44 -1.43
N ASN A 799 -25.26 1.76 -1.42
CA ASN A 799 -25.11 2.68 -2.54
C ASN A 799 -23.97 3.71 -2.38
N GLU A 800 -23.21 3.66 -1.28
CA GLU A 800 -22.08 4.58 -1.01
C GLU A 800 -20.72 3.97 -1.37
N THR A 801 -20.67 2.66 -1.64
CA THR A 801 -19.46 1.92 -2.02
C THR A 801 -19.81 0.74 -2.92
N THR A 802 -18.85 0.28 -3.71
CA THR A 802 -18.96 -0.88 -4.60
C THR A 802 -17.71 -1.75 -4.47
N LEU A 803 -17.87 -3.07 -4.54
CA LEU A 803 -16.73 -3.98 -4.58
C LEU A 803 -15.98 -3.80 -5.89
N ASP A 804 -14.67 -3.61 -5.85
CA ASP A 804 -13.83 -3.37 -7.01
C ASP A 804 -12.44 -4.03 -6.90
N GLY A 805 -11.58 -3.77 -7.89
CA GLY A 805 -10.18 -4.19 -7.92
C GLY A 805 -9.93 -5.67 -7.60
N ILE A 806 -8.82 -5.93 -6.91
CA ILE A 806 -8.41 -7.28 -6.48
C ILE A 806 -9.50 -7.94 -5.60
N SER A 807 -10.25 -7.17 -4.81
CA SER A 807 -11.32 -7.69 -3.96
C SER A 807 -12.48 -8.26 -4.79
N MET A 808 -12.88 -7.60 -5.88
CA MET A 808 -13.86 -8.11 -6.83
C MET A 808 -13.33 -9.34 -7.59
N GLU A 809 -12.07 -9.34 -8.01
CA GLU A 809 -11.48 -10.47 -8.73
C GLU A 809 -11.40 -11.73 -7.85
N PHE A 810 -10.94 -11.59 -6.60
CA PHE A 810 -10.90 -12.68 -5.63
C PHE A 810 -12.31 -13.18 -5.29
N TYR A 811 -13.28 -12.28 -5.05
CA TYR A 811 -14.68 -12.65 -4.85
C TYR A 811 -15.25 -13.45 -6.03
N ARG A 812 -15.07 -12.95 -7.26
CA ARG A 812 -15.53 -13.64 -8.48
C ARG A 812 -14.92 -15.04 -8.60
N THR A 813 -13.62 -15.15 -8.36
CA THR A 813 -12.87 -16.43 -8.42
C THR A 813 -13.37 -17.43 -7.38
N GLN A 814 -13.62 -16.97 -6.14
CA GLN A 814 -14.21 -17.80 -5.08
C GLN A 814 -15.57 -18.35 -5.51
N VAL A 815 -16.46 -17.48 -6.01
CA VAL A 815 -17.82 -17.85 -6.42
C VAL A 815 -17.83 -18.79 -7.63
N GLU A 816 -16.91 -18.61 -8.58
CA GLU A 816 -16.79 -19.45 -9.77
C GLU A 816 -16.27 -20.86 -9.45
N GLU A 817 -15.12 -21.00 -8.78
CA GLU A 817 -14.59 -22.31 -8.41
C GLU A 817 -15.47 -23.00 -7.34
N PHE A 818 -16.16 -22.26 -6.47
CA PHE A 818 -17.22 -22.80 -5.61
C PHE A 818 -18.36 -23.43 -6.42
N LYS A 819 -18.90 -22.73 -7.44
CA LYS A 819 -19.99 -23.24 -8.28
C LYS A 819 -19.60 -24.52 -9.01
N VAL A 820 -18.35 -24.60 -9.50
CA VAL A 820 -17.80 -25.83 -10.11
C VAL A 820 -17.71 -26.95 -9.07
N ALA A 821 -17.05 -26.70 -7.93
CA ALA A 821 -16.85 -27.71 -6.89
C ALA A 821 -18.14 -28.23 -6.28
N ALA A 822 -19.14 -27.36 -6.07
CA ALA A 822 -20.46 -27.75 -5.57
C ALA A 822 -21.24 -28.61 -6.57
N LYS A 823 -21.14 -28.31 -7.87
CA LYS A 823 -21.76 -29.11 -8.94
C LYS A 823 -21.14 -30.49 -9.07
N GLU A 824 -19.81 -30.58 -9.11
CA GLU A 824 -19.08 -31.85 -9.11
C GLU A 824 -19.31 -32.64 -7.82
N GLY A 825 -19.30 -31.95 -6.68
CA GLY A 825 -19.44 -32.54 -5.36
C GLY A 825 -20.80 -33.16 -5.13
N LYS A 826 -21.88 -32.55 -5.64
CA LYS A 826 -23.24 -33.13 -5.58
C LYS A 826 -23.30 -34.53 -6.19
N ALA A 827 -22.60 -34.78 -7.30
CA ALA A 827 -22.53 -36.09 -7.94
C ALA A 827 -21.74 -37.14 -7.12
N LYS A 828 -20.95 -36.69 -6.13
CA LYS A 828 -20.13 -37.51 -5.22
C LYS A 828 -20.65 -37.52 -3.77
N GLY A 829 -21.86 -37.04 -3.53
CA GLY A 829 -22.45 -36.92 -2.18
C GLY A 829 -21.76 -35.90 -1.27
N LYS A 830 -21.01 -34.94 -1.83
CA LYS A 830 -20.31 -33.88 -1.10
C LYS A 830 -21.19 -32.63 -1.03
N ARG A 831 -21.21 -31.97 0.14
CA ARG A 831 -22.06 -30.81 0.41
C ARG A 831 -21.21 -29.55 0.55
N PHE A 832 -21.28 -28.68 -0.44
CA PHE A 832 -20.65 -27.36 -0.41
C PHE A 832 -21.70 -26.26 -0.19
N ARG A 833 -21.34 -25.22 0.57
CA ARG A 833 -22.14 -24.01 0.80
C ARG A 833 -21.24 -22.78 0.68
N LEU A 834 -21.77 -21.71 0.09
CA LEU A 834 -21.13 -20.40 0.14
C LEU A 834 -21.55 -19.73 1.45
N LEU A 835 -20.62 -19.14 2.17
CA LEU A 835 -20.87 -18.27 3.32
C LEU A 835 -20.45 -16.86 2.88
N ASP A 836 -21.36 -16.16 2.21
CA ASP A 836 -20.98 -14.93 1.50
C ASP A 836 -20.95 -13.72 2.42
N MET A 837 -19.75 -13.38 2.88
CA MET A 837 -19.52 -12.26 3.78
C MET A 837 -19.23 -10.95 3.03
N THR A 838 -19.11 -10.98 1.70
CA THR A 838 -18.44 -9.90 0.94
C THR A 838 -19.18 -8.57 1.07
N GLN A 839 -20.48 -8.53 0.75
CA GLN A 839 -21.26 -7.29 0.85
C GLN A 839 -21.37 -6.82 2.30
N ALA A 840 -21.71 -7.74 3.22
CA ALA A 840 -21.85 -7.40 4.63
C ALA A 840 -20.58 -6.77 5.21
N MET A 841 -19.39 -7.18 4.77
CA MET A 841 -18.11 -6.66 5.30
C MET A 841 -17.53 -5.50 4.52
N LEU A 842 -17.79 -5.39 3.21
CA LEU A 842 -17.52 -4.17 2.43
C LEU A 842 -18.18 -2.93 3.05
N LEU A 843 -19.35 -3.11 3.67
CA LEU A 843 -20.07 -2.01 4.31
C LEU A 843 -19.53 -1.65 5.71
N ARG A 844 -18.41 -2.23 6.20
CA ARG A 844 -17.89 -2.04 7.57
C ARG A 844 -16.46 -1.47 7.68
N PRO A 845 -16.12 -0.34 7.02
CA PRO A 845 -14.80 0.29 7.17
C PRO A 845 -14.45 0.68 8.62
N ASP A 846 -15.47 0.87 9.46
CA ASP A 846 -15.38 1.20 10.88
C ASP A 846 -14.98 0.02 11.79
N GLY A 847 -15.06 -1.22 11.31
CA GLY A 847 -14.88 -2.43 12.11
C GLY A 847 -13.43 -2.85 12.39
N HIS A 848 -12.46 -2.17 11.78
CA HIS A 848 -11.04 -2.54 11.80
C HIS A 848 -10.29 -2.01 13.05
N PRO A 849 -9.19 -2.67 13.48
CA PRO A 849 -8.34 -2.16 14.56
C PRO A 849 -7.66 -0.82 14.26
N SER A 850 -7.32 -0.50 13.00
CA SER A 850 -6.47 0.65 12.67
C SER A 850 -5.19 0.59 13.54
N LYS A 851 -4.76 1.72 14.11
CA LYS A 851 -3.65 1.86 15.08
C LYS A 851 -3.91 1.25 16.46
N TYR A 852 -5.11 0.71 16.72
CA TYR A 852 -5.50 0.15 18.02
C TYR A 852 -5.26 -1.36 18.11
N GLY A 853 -4.40 -1.93 17.26
CA GLY A 853 -3.89 -3.31 17.41
C GLY A 853 -2.68 -3.42 18.36
N HIS A 854 -2.12 -2.31 18.85
CA HIS A 854 -0.90 -2.29 19.65
C HIS A 854 -0.78 -0.96 20.42
N TRP A 855 0.25 -0.86 21.27
CA TRP A 855 0.57 0.42 21.92
C TRP A 855 1.09 1.43 20.88
N PRO A 856 0.82 2.75 21.01
CA PRO A 856 1.21 3.75 20.00
C PRO A 856 2.72 3.83 19.71
N ASN A 857 3.55 3.35 20.64
CA ASN A 857 5.00 3.31 20.55
C ASN A 857 5.57 1.91 20.21
N ALA A 858 4.72 0.95 19.82
CA ALA A 858 5.15 -0.36 19.38
C ALA A 858 5.59 -0.34 17.91
N ASN A 859 6.80 -0.81 17.61
CA ASN A 859 7.25 -1.03 16.24
C ASN A 859 6.65 -2.34 15.70
N VAL A 860 5.72 -2.25 14.76
CA VAL A 860 5.02 -3.39 14.16
C VAL A 860 4.96 -3.24 12.64
N VAL A 861 4.91 -4.38 11.91
CA VAL A 861 4.91 -4.41 10.44
C VAL A 861 3.63 -3.83 9.83
N LEU A 862 2.49 -3.97 10.53
CA LEU A 862 1.19 -3.43 10.13
C LEU A 862 0.69 -2.50 11.23
N TYR A 863 1.04 -1.21 11.14
CA TYR A 863 0.70 -0.20 12.15
C TYR A 863 -0.77 0.24 12.06
N ASN A 864 -1.32 0.37 10.85
CA ASN A 864 -2.76 0.53 10.66
C ASN A 864 -3.33 -0.81 10.18
N ASP A 865 -3.92 -1.60 11.07
CA ASP A 865 -4.54 -2.86 10.66
C ASP A 865 -5.95 -2.62 10.13
N CYS A 866 -6.09 -2.61 8.80
CA CYS A 866 -7.35 -2.52 8.08
C CYS A 866 -7.68 -3.83 7.33
N VAL A 867 -7.18 -4.97 7.83
CA VAL A 867 -7.44 -6.32 7.26
C VAL A 867 -8.19 -7.19 8.27
N HIS A 868 -7.76 -7.18 9.53
CA HIS A 868 -8.43 -7.90 10.60
C HIS A 868 -9.54 -7.04 11.23
N TRP A 869 -10.30 -7.63 12.15
CA TRP A 869 -11.50 -7.04 12.73
C TRP A 869 -11.37 -6.97 14.25
N CYS A 870 -11.82 -5.87 14.84
CA CYS A 870 -11.91 -5.73 16.29
C CYS A 870 -12.76 -6.86 16.90
N LEU A 871 -12.36 -7.34 18.08
CA LEU A 871 -13.17 -8.24 18.90
C LEU A 871 -13.45 -7.57 20.27
N PRO A 872 -14.72 -7.36 20.66
CA PRO A 872 -15.93 -7.51 19.85
C PRO A 872 -15.96 -6.56 18.63
N GLY A 873 -16.82 -6.86 17.65
CA GLY A 873 -16.91 -6.09 16.41
C GLY A 873 -17.75 -6.76 15.31
N PRO A 874 -17.82 -6.20 14.09
CA PRO A 874 -18.72 -6.68 13.04
C PRO A 874 -18.58 -8.16 12.68
N ILE A 875 -17.37 -8.73 12.83
CA ILE A 875 -17.08 -10.14 12.60
C ILE A 875 -17.88 -11.09 13.51
N ASP A 876 -18.38 -10.62 14.66
CA ASP A 876 -19.30 -11.39 15.53
C ASP A 876 -20.55 -11.84 14.75
N THR A 877 -21.03 -11.00 13.83
CA THR A 877 -22.20 -11.26 12.97
C THR A 877 -21.98 -12.47 12.06
N TRP A 878 -20.74 -12.88 11.76
CA TRP A 878 -20.44 -14.07 10.94
C TRP A 878 -20.95 -15.34 11.64
N SER A 879 -21.14 -15.29 12.97
CA SER A 879 -21.76 -16.36 13.75
C SER A 879 -23.28 -16.38 13.60
N ASP A 880 -23.95 -15.24 13.41
CA ASP A 880 -25.39 -15.16 13.07
C ASP A 880 -25.63 -15.93 11.75
N PHE A 881 -24.86 -15.60 10.70
CA PHE A 881 -24.91 -16.27 9.40
C PHE A 881 -24.60 -17.77 9.51
N LEU A 882 -23.53 -18.14 10.21
CA LEU A 882 -23.14 -19.54 10.38
C LEU A 882 -24.23 -20.35 11.11
N LEU A 883 -24.82 -19.81 12.18
CA LEU A 883 -25.92 -20.46 12.90
C LEU A 883 -27.20 -20.58 12.03
N HIS A 884 -27.51 -19.58 11.21
CA HIS A 884 -28.60 -19.66 10.23
C HIS A 884 -28.35 -20.77 9.19
N MET A 885 -27.15 -20.83 8.62
CA MET A 885 -26.79 -21.83 7.63
C MET A 885 -26.73 -23.25 8.19
N LEU A 886 -26.25 -23.42 9.43
CA LEU A 886 -26.31 -24.72 10.13
C LEU A 886 -27.76 -25.16 10.42
N LYS A 887 -28.67 -24.22 10.73
CA LYS A 887 -30.11 -24.49 10.85
C LYS A 887 -30.74 -24.92 9.53
N LEU A 888 -30.31 -24.35 8.39
CA LEU A 888 -30.73 -24.80 7.05
C LEU A 888 -30.22 -26.22 6.75
N GLU A 889 -28.96 -26.53 7.05
CA GLU A 889 -28.43 -27.90 6.85
C GLU A 889 -29.08 -28.93 7.77
N GLY A 890 -29.43 -28.54 9.01
CA GLY A 890 -30.18 -29.39 9.93
C GLY A 890 -31.58 -29.75 9.42
N ARG A 891 -32.28 -28.79 8.79
CA ARG A 891 -33.59 -29.02 8.14
C ARG A 891 -33.46 -29.93 6.92
N ARG A 892 -32.54 -29.63 6.00
CA ARG A 892 -32.28 -30.45 4.80
C ARG A 892 -31.96 -31.90 5.15
N ALA A 893 -31.10 -32.13 6.14
CA ALA A 893 -30.76 -33.48 6.58
C ALA A 893 -31.96 -34.21 7.25
N LEU A 894 -32.90 -33.48 7.85
CA LEU A 894 -34.15 -34.08 8.36
C LEU A 894 -35.12 -34.41 7.22
N GLU A 895 -35.24 -33.52 6.23
CA GLU A 895 -36.06 -33.71 5.04
C GLU A 895 -35.56 -34.89 4.19
N GLU A 896 -34.23 -34.99 3.96
CA GLU A 896 -33.57 -36.13 3.31
C GLU A 896 -33.83 -37.46 4.06
N ASN A 897 -33.78 -37.45 5.40
CA ASN A 897 -34.08 -38.62 6.24
C ASN A 897 -35.58 -38.95 6.39
N ILE A 898 -36.48 -38.15 5.81
CA ILE A 898 -37.94 -38.42 5.76
C ILE A 898 -38.36 -38.91 4.36
N GLN A 899 -37.47 -38.82 3.37
CA GLN A 899 -37.65 -39.31 2.00
C GLN A 899 -36.98 -40.67 1.73
N LEU A 900 -36.40 -41.29 2.77
CA LEU A 900 -35.73 -42.59 2.79
C LEU A 900 -36.44 -43.57 3.73
#